data_AF-A0A7X4E359-F1
#
_entry.id   AF-A0A7X4E359-F1
#
_cell.length_a   1.000
_cell.length_b   1.000
_cell.length_c   1.000
_cell.angle_alpha   90.00
_cell.angle_beta   90.00
_cell.angle_gamma   90.00
#
_symmetry.space_group_name_H-M   'P 1'
#
loop_
_entity.id
_entity.type
_entity.pdbx_description
1 polymer ?
#
loop_
_entity_poly.entity_id
_entity_poly.type
_entity_poly.pdbx_seq_one_letter_code
_entity_poly.pdbx_strand_id
1 'polypeptide(L)'
;MISRASVAQAPAAALVAVAVLTGPIVAVTQEPSVSAGTPAPQPTEAAAPAVPIDGPPPPVPPAVISRDGGQATIRAIRLATPLRVDGRLDEPVYETVAPVSDFIQQLPDEGARATERTDAWVMFDEENLYISGRCWESAPPEEWVATELRRDAFNMLNNDLFGFLIDTFYDRRNALLFYANPIGGFVDQAITNEGNPNRDWNPVWDVQTGRFDGGWTIEMVVPFKSLRYRPGREQVWGIQLRRTVMRKNEWSYLTLIPISAAGFGGRGGVFRVSAAGTLVGLEAPPVSRNLEIKPYAIGGVTTDLTAATPRVNDGSGDGGVDVKYGLTQNLTADFTYNTDFAQVEVDEQQVNLTRFNLFFPEKREFFLEGRGIFEFARGSFRTARSLRRQSVFGGGDAPTIFYSRRIGLQGREVVPILGGGRLTGKVGAFDVGVMNIQTERLADAGVAGTNFSVLRIKRDLLRRSSVGMIATNRSVSLAGDGANQAIGADAVFSFFDSVNLLGYYARTRTGGLTGRDTSYQARFDYGADRYGFELDHLLVEDNFRPEVGFVRRDNFRRTSVSGRFSPRPATIEAVRQFVLEGSFDYFLTADSGSLETRQAQLAFQTEFENSDQVGVRVSDSYELVREPFSPGRGVSIPAGAYRFSDAQVTYALGPQRPLQGRVDVTAGGYFGGAIRSIGISRGRMDLFPNFSVEPSLSFNWIELPHASARTDLAVTRVNYTFSPRMFFSGLLQYNSTNHTVGTNLRLRWEYTPGSELFVVYTEEQNIEPLRPDRYAELRNRGFVVKVTRLFR
;
A
#
# COMPACT_ATOMS: atom_id res chain seq x y z
N MET A 1 -28.53 55.93 -4.96
CA MET A 1 -29.36 56.46 -6.06
C MET A 1 -28.72 56.09 -7.38
N ILE A 2 -29.44 55.38 -8.26
CA ILE A 2 -29.36 55.36 -9.74
C ILE A 2 -27.96 55.01 -10.34
N SER A 3 -27.71 53.96 -11.12
CA SER A 3 -28.39 53.48 -12.33
C SER A 3 -27.85 52.10 -12.75
N ARG A 4 -28.62 51.40 -13.59
CA ARG A 4 -28.34 50.12 -14.26
C ARG A 4 -27.27 50.22 -15.38
N ALA A 5 -26.51 49.14 -15.58
CA ALA A 5 -26.06 48.60 -16.89
C ALA A 5 -25.38 47.23 -16.61
N SER A 6 -25.88 46.11 -17.12
CA SER A 6 -25.72 45.55 -18.48
C SER A 6 -24.72 44.39 -18.46
N VAL A 7 -25.26 43.22 -18.77
CA VAL A 7 -24.60 41.91 -18.89
C VAL A 7 -23.72 41.87 -20.14
N ALA A 8 -22.52 41.28 -20.02
CA ALA A 8 -21.74 40.79 -21.15
C ALA A 8 -21.09 39.45 -20.79
N GLN A 9 -21.46 38.42 -21.55
CA GLN A 9 -20.88 37.08 -21.55
C GLN A 9 -19.45 37.09 -22.09
N ALA A 10 -18.56 36.30 -21.50
CA ALA A 10 -17.26 35.93 -22.07
C ALA A 10 -17.23 34.42 -22.36
N PRO A 11 -16.70 33.96 -23.52
CA PRO A 11 -16.78 32.56 -23.92
C PRO A 11 -15.54 31.71 -23.55
N ALA A 12 -15.86 30.46 -23.23
CA ALA A 12 -15.24 29.16 -23.52
C ALA A 12 -13.75 29.01 -23.96
N ALA A 13 -13.07 28.16 -23.19
CA ALA A 13 -12.34 26.94 -23.58
C ALA A 13 -11.26 27.01 -24.69
N ALA A 14 -10.00 26.93 -24.28
CA ALA A 14 -8.88 26.57 -25.14
C ALA A 14 -8.75 25.03 -25.25
N LEU A 15 -9.01 24.50 -26.44
CA LEU A 15 -8.67 23.14 -26.86
C LEU A 15 -7.18 23.09 -27.22
N VAL A 16 -6.43 22.14 -26.66
CA VAL A 16 -5.07 21.81 -27.12
C VAL A 16 -5.19 20.71 -28.18
N ALA A 17 -4.91 21.06 -29.44
CA ALA A 17 -4.83 20.13 -30.55
C ALA A 17 -3.43 19.51 -30.65
N VAL A 18 -3.36 18.19 -30.73
CA VAL A 18 -2.13 17.43 -31.04
C VAL A 18 -2.00 17.37 -32.57
N ALA A 19 -0.96 18.02 -33.11
CA ALA A 19 -0.63 17.97 -34.53
C ALA A 19 0.14 16.69 -34.86
N VAL A 20 -0.36 15.93 -35.84
CA VAL A 20 0.32 14.80 -36.47
C VAL A 20 1.10 15.34 -37.68
N LEU A 21 2.43 15.19 -37.66
CA LEU A 21 3.29 15.46 -38.81
C LEU A 21 3.47 14.16 -39.61
N THR A 22 2.87 14.10 -40.80
CA THR A 22 3.17 13.12 -41.85
C THR A 22 3.99 13.80 -42.94
N GLY A 23 5.23 13.36 -43.12
CA GLY A 23 6.08 13.75 -44.26
C GLY A 23 6.41 12.50 -45.10
N PRO A 24 6.34 12.56 -46.44
CA PRO A 24 6.69 11.43 -47.29
C PRO A 24 8.21 11.34 -47.48
N ILE A 25 8.76 10.13 -47.38
CA ILE A 25 10.15 9.83 -47.72
C ILE A 25 10.20 9.51 -49.22
N VAL A 26 10.98 10.29 -49.96
CA VAL A 26 11.34 10.08 -51.36
C VAL A 26 12.45 9.03 -51.42
N ALA A 27 12.22 7.96 -52.18
CA ALA A 27 13.25 6.98 -52.52
C ALA A 27 14.06 7.47 -53.72
N VAL A 28 15.39 7.53 -53.58
CA VAL A 28 16.32 7.68 -54.69
C VAL A 28 17.14 6.39 -54.78
N THR A 29 17.04 5.74 -55.93
CA THR A 29 17.81 4.57 -56.34
C THR A 29 19.12 5.01 -57.02
N GLN A 30 20.25 4.44 -56.59
CA GLN A 30 21.48 4.41 -57.38
C GLN A 30 22.33 3.19 -56.98
N GLU A 31 22.56 2.27 -57.91
CA GLU A 31 23.64 1.27 -57.87
C GLU A 31 24.86 1.77 -58.71
N PRO A 32 25.96 0.99 -58.88
CA PRO A 32 27.14 1.06 -58.02
C PRO A 32 28.41 1.46 -58.82
N SER A 33 29.50 1.77 -58.13
CA SER A 33 30.84 1.74 -58.76
C SER A 33 31.87 1.08 -57.84
N VAL A 34 32.71 0.28 -58.48
CA VAL A 34 33.66 -0.67 -57.90
C VAL A 34 35.03 -0.02 -57.78
N SER A 35 35.73 -0.21 -56.66
CA SER A 35 37.20 -0.15 -56.59
C SER A 35 37.72 -0.90 -55.36
N ALA A 36 38.94 -1.41 -55.47
CA ALA A 36 39.44 -2.62 -54.84
C ALA A 36 40.31 -2.42 -53.59
N GLY A 37 40.31 -3.42 -52.71
CA GLY A 37 41.54 -4.01 -52.16
C GLY A 37 41.92 -3.78 -50.68
N THR A 38 41.79 -4.87 -49.90
CA THR A 38 42.70 -5.36 -48.80
C THR A 38 42.48 -4.85 -47.36
N PRO A 39 42.80 -5.64 -46.30
CA PRO A 39 42.46 -7.03 -45.96
C PRO A 39 41.42 -7.10 -44.80
N ALA A 40 40.84 -8.28 -44.58
CA ALA A 40 39.83 -8.52 -43.55
C ALA A 40 40.34 -8.23 -42.11
N PRO A 41 39.62 -7.43 -41.30
CA PRO A 41 39.78 -7.47 -39.86
C PRO A 41 39.18 -8.78 -39.34
N GLN A 42 39.86 -9.40 -38.37
CA GLN A 42 39.31 -10.48 -37.57
C GLN A 42 37.91 -10.11 -37.07
N PRO A 43 36.96 -11.06 -36.94
CA PRO A 43 35.66 -10.75 -36.39
C PRO A 43 35.88 -10.31 -34.93
N THR A 44 35.84 -9.00 -34.69
CA THR A 44 35.41 -8.47 -33.41
C THR A 44 34.10 -9.18 -33.10
N GLU A 45 34.11 -9.95 -32.02
CA GLU A 45 32.94 -10.53 -31.40
C GLU A 45 31.86 -9.45 -31.39
N ALA A 46 30.90 -9.59 -32.30
CA ALA A 46 29.82 -8.64 -32.41
C ALA A 46 29.12 -8.68 -31.06
N ALA A 47 29.26 -7.61 -30.27
CA ALA A 47 28.52 -7.41 -29.05
C ALA A 47 27.07 -7.80 -29.35
N ALA A 48 26.57 -8.79 -28.62
CA ALA A 48 25.19 -9.22 -28.74
C ALA A 48 24.31 -7.96 -28.78
N PRO A 49 23.33 -7.86 -29.69
CA PRO A 49 22.52 -6.65 -29.81
C PRO A 49 22.01 -6.28 -28.43
N ALA A 50 22.43 -5.11 -27.94
CA ALA A 50 22.10 -4.65 -26.60
C ALA A 50 20.58 -4.67 -26.47
N VAL A 51 20.07 -5.51 -25.56
CA VAL A 51 18.66 -5.52 -25.20
C VAL A 51 18.30 -4.07 -24.82
N PRO A 52 17.26 -3.46 -25.42
CA PRO A 52 16.91 -2.09 -25.11
C PRO A 52 16.66 -1.96 -23.60
N ILE A 53 17.43 -1.09 -22.96
CA ILE A 53 17.34 -0.78 -21.53
C ILE A 53 16.48 0.48 -21.39
N ASP A 54 15.42 0.43 -20.59
CA ASP A 54 14.55 1.60 -20.34
C ASP A 54 15.21 2.67 -19.43
N GLY A 55 16.28 2.28 -18.71
CA GLY A 55 17.10 3.14 -17.84
C GLY A 55 18.35 3.76 -18.51
N PRO A 56 19.22 4.45 -17.73
CA PRO A 56 20.46 5.02 -18.25
C PRO A 56 21.41 3.94 -18.81
N PRO A 57 22.40 4.29 -19.66
CA PRO A 57 23.37 3.31 -20.14
C PRO A 57 24.14 2.68 -18.97
N PRO A 58 24.48 1.38 -19.07
CA PRO A 58 25.16 0.68 -17.99
C PRO A 58 26.59 1.24 -17.80
N PRO A 59 27.03 1.49 -16.55
CA PRO A 59 28.38 1.93 -16.25
C PRO A 59 29.39 0.78 -16.34
N VAL A 60 30.68 1.11 -16.44
CA VAL A 60 31.78 0.12 -16.40
C VAL A 60 31.85 -0.53 -15.00
N PRO A 61 31.96 -1.87 -14.89
CA PRO A 61 32.02 -2.54 -13.60
C PRO A 61 33.23 -2.14 -12.73
N PRO A 62 33.03 -1.71 -11.48
CA PRO A 62 34.12 -1.49 -10.53
C PRO A 62 34.63 -2.82 -9.94
N ALA A 63 35.70 -2.76 -9.12
CA ALA A 63 36.14 -3.92 -8.34
C ALA A 63 35.08 -4.36 -7.32
N VAL A 64 34.48 -3.42 -6.58
CA VAL A 64 33.39 -3.65 -5.63
C VAL A 64 32.36 -2.52 -5.74
N ILE A 65 32.78 -1.28 -5.52
CA ILE A 65 31.92 -0.09 -5.61
C ILE A 65 32.68 1.08 -6.23
N SER A 66 32.00 1.90 -7.03
CA SER A 66 32.43 3.24 -7.43
C SER A 66 31.34 4.26 -7.11
N ARG A 67 31.74 5.48 -6.75
CA ARG A 67 30.83 6.60 -6.50
C ARG A 67 31.24 7.78 -7.37
N ASP A 68 30.33 8.27 -8.20
CA ASP A 68 30.55 9.43 -9.08
C ASP A 68 29.29 10.32 -9.08
N GLY A 69 29.47 11.62 -8.83
CA GLY A 69 28.37 12.60 -8.84
C GLY A 69 27.16 12.25 -7.97
N GLY A 70 27.34 11.50 -6.87
CA GLY A 70 26.25 11.03 -6.00
C GLY A 70 25.55 9.74 -6.45
N GLN A 71 25.95 9.15 -7.57
CA GLN A 71 25.55 7.80 -8.00
C GLN A 71 26.53 6.76 -7.46
N ALA A 72 26.03 5.58 -7.12
CA ALA A 72 26.85 4.43 -6.74
C ALA A 72 26.68 3.30 -7.76
N THR A 73 27.77 2.69 -8.20
CA THR A 73 27.76 1.44 -8.96
C THR A 73 28.39 0.34 -8.11
N ILE A 74 27.67 -0.76 -7.90
CA ILE A 74 28.12 -1.95 -7.18
C ILE A 74 28.34 -3.09 -8.18
N ARG A 75 29.41 -3.87 -8.00
CA ARG A 75 29.62 -5.13 -8.69
C ARG A 75 29.13 -6.30 -7.84
N ALA A 76 28.26 -7.14 -8.39
CA ALA A 76 27.90 -8.43 -7.78
C ALA A 76 29.07 -9.42 -7.92
N ILE A 77 29.36 -10.17 -6.86
CA ILE A 77 30.47 -11.13 -6.84
C ILE A 77 29.96 -12.55 -7.03
N ARG A 78 30.47 -13.25 -8.04
CA ARG A 78 30.13 -14.66 -8.29
C ARG A 78 30.83 -15.56 -7.28
N LEU A 79 30.07 -16.44 -6.63
CA LEU A 79 30.58 -17.47 -5.74
C LEU A 79 30.87 -18.76 -6.52
N ALA A 80 31.98 -19.41 -6.21
CA ALA A 80 32.31 -20.73 -6.73
C ALA A 80 31.66 -21.87 -5.90
N THR A 81 31.33 -21.58 -4.64
CA THR A 81 30.67 -22.49 -3.71
C THR A 81 29.52 -21.73 -3.05
N PRO A 82 28.31 -22.32 -2.95
CA PRO A 82 27.18 -21.68 -2.29
C PRO A 82 27.51 -21.28 -0.85
N LEU A 83 26.96 -20.15 -0.41
CA LEU A 83 27.11 -19.65 0.95
C LEU A 83 26.32 -20.53 1.94
N ARG A 84 26.88 -20.80 3.13
CA ARG A 84 26.13 -21.45 4.21
C ARG A 84 25.42 -20.36 5.01
N VAL A 85 24.18 -20.09 4.63
CA VAL A 85 23.33 -19.08 5.28
C VAL A 85 23.03 -19.51 6.72
N ASP A 86 23.84 -19.05 7.67
CA ASP A 86 23.76 -19.33 9.11
C ASP A 86 23.89 -18.06 9.98
N GLY A 87 24.12 -16.91 9.33
CA GLY A 87 24.20 -15.60 9.94
C GLY A 87 25.56 -15.30 10.57
N ARG A 88 26.60 -16.12 10.40
CA ARG A 88 27.90 -15.94 11.10
C ARG A 88 28.92 -15.11 10.33
N LEU A 89 28.80 -15.04 9.00
CA LEU A 89 29.76 -14.41 8.10
C LEU A 89 31.19 -14.98 8.25
N ASP A 90 31.35 -16.31 8.27
CA ASP A 90 32.63 -16.98 8.49
C ASP A 90 33.27 -17.60 7.23
N GLU A 91 32.67 -17.40 6.07
CA GLU A 91 33.19 -17.84 4.79
C GLU A 91 34.37 -16.99 4.27
N PRO A 92 35.32 -17.59 3.52
CA PRO A 92 36.51 -16.89 3.01
C PRO A 92 36.22 -15.66 2.13
N VAL A 93 35.03 -15.59 1.52
CA VAL A 93 34.64 -14.45 0.70
C VAL A 93 34.59 -13.15 1.51
N TYR A 94 34.25 -13.21 2.80
CA TYR A 94 34.16 -12.03 3.66
C TYR A 94 35.52 -11.45 4.06
N GLU A 95 36.59 -12.25 3.94
CA GLU A 95 37.97 -11.81 4.17
C GLU A 95 38.65 -11.32 2.89
N THR A 96 38.25 -11.87 1.74
CA THR A 96 38.90 -11.62 0.44
C THR A 96 38.23 -10.52 -0.38
N VAL A 97 36.95 -10.28 -0.16
CA VAL A 97 36.16 -9.25 -0.86
C VAL A 97 35.87 -8.09 0.09
N ALA A 98 36.32 -6.89 -0.29
CA ALA A 98 36.02 -5.68 0.46
C ALA A 98 34.49 -5.43 0.50
N PRO A 99 33.92 -5.00 1.63
CA PRO A 99 32.50 -4.69 1.72
C PRO A 99 32.14 -3.38 1.01
N VAL A 100 30.86 -3.27 0.67
CA VAL A 100 30.17 -2.01 0.43
C VAL A 100 29.89 -1.33 1.77
N SER A 101 30.48 -0.17 2.01
CA SER A 101 30.36 0.61 3.25
C SER A 101 29.97 2.07 2.97
N ASP A 102 30.13 2.99 3.94
CA ASP A 102 29.88 4.43 3.82
C ASP A 102 28.44 4.79 3.44
N PHE A 103 27.49 4.32 4.25
CA PHE A 103 26.08 4.67 4.12
C PHE A 103 25.87 6.16 4.44
N ILE A 104 24.95 6.79 3.72
CA ILE A 104 24.62 8.21 3.75
C ILE A 104 23.28 8.39 4.43
N GLN A 105 23.20 9.27 5.42
CA GLN A 105 21.96 9.59 6.11
C GLN A 105 20.98 10.32 5.18
N GLN A 106 19.73 9.87 5.21
CA GLN A 106 18.58 10.68 4.83
C GLN A 106 18.04 11.44 6.05
N LEU A 107 18.01 10.75 7.19
CA LEU A 107 17.60 11.29 8.48
C LEU A 107 18.62 10.84 9.54
N PRO A 108 18.91 11.69 10.53
CA PRO A 108 18.35 13.04 10.69
C PRO A 108 19.02 14.13 9.85
N ASP A 109 20.30 13.95 9.52
CA ASP A 109 21.11 14.96 8.84
C ASP A 109 21.35 14.52 7.39
N GLU A 110 20.59 15.10 6.45
CA GLU A 110 20.67 14.75 5.03
C GLU A 110 22.12 14.89 4.51
N GLY A 111 22.66 13.80 3.95
CA GLY A 111 24.00 13.76 3.36
C GLY A 111 25.14 13.50 4.34
N ALA A 112 24.88 13.47 5.65
CA ALA A 112 25.88 13.07 6.63
C ALA A 112 26.24 11.58 6.51
N ARG A 113 27.37 11.16 7.09
CA ARG A 113 27.71 9.73 7.21
C ARG A 113 26.82 9.07 8.26
N ALA A 114 26.45 7.81 8.02
CA ALA A 114 25.74 7.00 9.02
C ALA A 114 26.53 6.96 10.34
N THR A 115 25.82 7.06 11.48
CA THR A 115 26.50 7.03 12.78
C THR A 115 26.83 5.61 13.23
N GLU A 116 26.10 4.61 12.72
CA GLU A 116 26.42 3.19 12.88
C GLU A 116 27.01 2.64 11.59
N ARG A 117 28.24 2.13 11.67
CA ARG A 117 28.91 1.52 10.51
C ARG A 117 28.08 0.32 10.03
N THR A 118 27.95 0.18 8.71
CA THR A 118 27.34 -0.98 8.08
C THR A 118 28.21 -1.40 6.90
N ASP A 119 28.61 -2.67 6.90
CA ASP A 119 29.35 -3.31 5.82
C ASP A 119 28.41 -4.29 5.12
N ALA A 120 28.37 -4.32 3.79
CA ALA A 120 27.47 -5.17 3.02
C ALA A 120 28.16 -5.86 1.84
N TRP A 121 27.67 -7.04 1.47
CA TRP A 121 28.16 -7.82 0.32
C TRP A 121 26.98 -8.21 -0.56
N VAL A 122 27.18 -8.13 -1.87
CA VAL A 122 26.21 -8.56 -2.89
C VAL A 122 26.86 -9.63 -3.74
N MET A 123 26.37 -10.86 -3.60
CA MET A 123 26.99 -12.04 -4.19
C MET A 123 25.93 -12.88 -4.91
N PHE A 124 26.35 -13.81 -5.75
CA PHE A 124 25.44 -14.72 -6.44
C PHE A 124 26.13 -16.02 -6.85
N ASP A 125 25.35 -17.07 -7.06
CA ASP A 125 25.78 -18.30 -7.71
C ASP A 125 24.84 -18.65 -8.87
N GLU A 126 24.78 -19.92 -9.29
CA GLU A 126 23.93 -20.35 -10.40
C GLU A 126 22.43 -20.36 -10.07
N GLU A 127 22.08 -20.38 -8.77
CA GLU A 127 20.71 -20.56 -8.30
C GLU A 127 20.19 -19.37 -7.48
N ASN A 128 21.08 -18.65 -6.80
CA ASN A 128 20.75 -17.72 -5.74
C ASN A 128 21.46 -16.38 -5.86
N LEU A 129 20.76 -15.33 -5.43
CA LEU A 129 21.30 -14.03 -5.07
C LEU A 129 21.46 -13.96 -3.54
N TYR A 130 22.63 -13.52 -3.08
CA TYR A 130 22.97 -13.39 -1.66
C TYR A 130 23.25 -11.94 -1.29
N ILE A 131 22.60 -11.44 -0.24
CA ILE A 131 22.89 -10.14 0.35
C ILE A 131 23.24 -10.35 1.81
N SER A 132 24.47 -10.00 2.17
CA SER A 132 24.96 -10.13 3.54
C SER A 132 25.27 -8.76 4.13
N GLY A 133 25.12 -8.62 5.44
CA GLY A 133 25.37 -7.38 6.17
C GLY A 133 26.03 -7.63 7.51
N ARG A 134 27.02 -6.80 7.85
CA ARG A 134 27.57 -6.66 9.20
C ARG A 134 27.19 -5.28 9.71
N CYS A 135 26.26 -5.26 10.66
CA CYS A 135 25.71 -4.06 11.26
C CYS A 135 26.39 -3.81 12.60
N TRP A 136 27.24 -2.79 12.65
CA TRP A 136 27.87 -2.37 13.89
C TRP A 136 26.87 -1.62 14.76
N GLU A 137 26.98 -1.78 16.07
CA GLU A 137 26.12 -1.15 17.06
C GLU A 137 26.97 -0.65 18.23
N SER A 138 26.95 0.67 18.47
CA SER A 138 27.59 1.25 19.65
C SER A 138 26.86 0.93 20.96
N ALA A 139 25.58 0.56 20.88
CA ALA A 139 24.72 0.28 22.02
C ALA A 139 24.66 -1.23 22.31
N PRO A 140 24.51 -1.63 23.59
CA PRO A 140 24.39 -3.03 23.95
C PRO A 140 23.07 -3.65 23.44
N PRO A 141 22.99 -4.99 23.29
CA PRO A 141 21.83 -5.65 22.67
C PRO A 141 20.47 -5.40 23.32
N GLU A 142 20.44 -5.06 24.60
CA GLU A 142 19.22 -4.75 25.35
C GLU A 142 18.59 -3.42 24.94
N GLU A 143 19.36 -2.54 24.29
CA GLU A 143 18.90 -1.24 23.78
C GLU A 143 18.50 -1.29 22.30
N TRP A 144 18.71 -2.42 21.61
CA TRP A 144 18.30 -2.59 20.22
C TRP A 144 16.78 -2.67 20.13
N VAL A 145 16.19 -2.01 19.12
CA VAL A 145 14.75 -2.04 18.89
C VAL A 145 14.42 -3.22 17.99
N ALA A 146 14.36 -4.43 18.57
CA ALA A 146 14.07 -5.67 17.84
C ALA A 146 12.95 -6.47 18.55
N THR A 147 11.70 -6.08 18.32
CA THR A 147 10.53 -6.57 19.07
C THR A 147 9.48 -7.30 18.21
N GLU A 148 9.76 -7.52 16.93
CA GLU A 148 8.84 -8.22 16.03
C GLU A 148 9.55 -9.36 15.31
N LEU A 149 9.23 -10.60 15.67
CA LEU A 149 9.77 -11.81 15.02
C LEU A 149 8.95 -12.24 13.80
N ARG A 150 7.68 -11.84 13.71
CA ARG A 150 6.74 -12.40 12.72
C ARG A 150 7.00 -11.85 11.32
N ARG A 151 7.02 -12.76 10.33
CA ARG A 151 7.09 -12.39 8.91
C ARG A 151 5.94 -11.47 8.50
N ASP A 152 6.24 -10.42 7.74
CA ASP A 152 5.29 -9.46 7.15
C ASP A 152 4.45 -8.65 8.16
N ALA A 153 4.81 -8.68 9.45
CA ALA A 153 4.18 -7.83 10.44
C ALA A 153 4.47 -6.34 10.17
N PHE A 154 3.47 -5.46 10.32
CA PHE A 154 3.69 -4.02 10.10
C PHE A 154 4.73 -3.43 11.07
N ASN A 155 4.80 -3.95 12.30
CA ASN A 155 5.75 -3.50 13.32
C ASN A 155 7.23 -3.78 12.96
N MET A 156 7.51 -4.64 11.97
CA MET A 156 8.86 -4.80 11.42
C MET A 156 9.47 -3.46 11.01
N LEU A 157 8.66 -2.54 10.47
CA LEU A 157 9.12 -1.22 10.01
C LEU A 157 9.41 -0.24 11.16
N ASN A 158 9.15 -0.62 12.41
CA ASN A 158 9.44 0.12 13.63
C ASN A 158 10.65 -0.44 14.38
N ASN A 159 11.41 -1.36 13.77
CA ASN A 159 12.56 -2.02 14.38
C ASN A 159 13.87 -1.54 13.76
N ASP A 160 14.99 -1.85 14.41
CA ASP A 160 16.30 -1.80 13.77
C ASP A 160 16.29 -2.76 12.59
N LEU A 161 16.70 -2.27 11.43
CA LEU A 161 16.61 -3.02 10.17
C LEU A 161 17.86 -2.88 9.35
N PHE A 162 18.18 -3.97 8.65
CA PHE A 162 18.98 -3.96 7.44
C PHE A 162 18.15 -4.53 6.29
N GLY A 163 18.37 -4.02 5.09
CA GLY A 163 17.80 -4.66 3.91
C GLY A 163 18.15 -3.97 2.63
N PHE A 164 17.56 -4.47 1.56
CA PHE A 164 17.91 -4.09 0.20
C PHE A 164 16.67 -3.99 -0.68
N LEU A 165 16.81 -3.16 -1.70
CA LEU A 165 15.85 -2.98 -2.78
C LEU A 165 16.55 -3.29 -4.08
N ILE A 166 15.91 -4.08 -4.95
CA ILE A 166 16.37 -4.38 -6.31
C ILE A 166 15.32 -3.99 -7.35
N ASP A 167 15.76 -3.27 -8.39
CA ASP A 167 15.01 -3.03 -9.60
C ASP A 167 15.57 -3.96 -10.69
N THR A 168 14.92 -5.12 -10.86
CA THR A 168 15.36 -6.20 -11.74
C THR A 168 15.14 -5.92 -13.23
N PHE A 169 14.39 -4.86 -13.56
CA PHE A 169 14.13 -4.42 -14.92
C PHE A 169 14.93 -3.17 -15.31
N TYR A 170 15.60 -2.54 -14.34
CA TYR A 170 16.35 -1.30 -14.51
C TYR A 170 15.50 -0.16 -15.07
N ASP A 171 14.20 -0.15 -14.77
CA ASP A 171 13.26 0.86 -15.23
C ASP A 171 13.23 2.11 -14.32
N ARG A 172 13.97 2.06 -13.19
CA ARG A 172 14.11 3.11 -12.18
C ARG A 172 12.78 3.51 -11.52
N ARG A 173 11.80 2.61 -11.52
CA ARG A 173 10.43 2.85 -11.05
C ARG A 173 9.87 1.71 -10.20
N ASN A 174 10.05 0.49 -10.64
CA ASN A 174 9.52 -0.70 -9.98
C ASN A 174 10.67 -1.41 -9.26
N ALA A 175 10.38 -1.97 -8.10
CA ALA A 175 11.41 -2.66 -7.33
C ALA A 175 10.83 -3.69 -6.38
N LEU A 176 11.70 -4.58 -5.91
CA LEU A 176 11.42 -5.57 -4.87
C LEU A 176 12.23 -5.19 -3.64
N LEU A 177 11.60 -5.17 -2.48
CA LEU A 177 12.17 -4.70 -1.24
C LEU A 177 12.17 -5.82 -0.20
N PHE A 178 13.30 -6.03 0.47
CA PHE A 178 13.51 -7.05 1.48
C PHE A 178 14.14 -6.44 2.72
N TYR A 179 13.60 -6.75 3.90
CA TYR A 179 14.15 -6.33 5.19
C TYR A 179 14.18 -7.48 6.18
N ALA A 180 15.15 -7.43 7.09
CA ALA A 180 15.06 -8.16 8.34
C ALA A 180 15.67 -7.38 9.51
N ASN A 181 15.34 -7.81 10.71
CA ASN A 181 15.81 -7.23 11.97
C ASN A 181 16.82 -8.17 12.67
N PRO A 182 17.48 -7.74 13.75
CA PRO A 182 18.51 -8.54 14.46
C PRO A 182 18.03 -9.85 15.09
N ILE A 183 16.72 -10.10 15.15
CA ILE A 183 16.14 -11.33 15.73
C ILE A 183 15.58 -12.28 14.67
N GLY A 184 15.80 -12.00 13.38
CA GLY A 184 15.39 -12.84 12.26
C GLY A 184 13.93 -12.68 11.82
N GLY A 185 13.22 -11.67 12.33
CA GLY A 185 11.96 -11.24 11.72
C GLY A 185 12.23 -10.57 10.38
N PHE A 186 11.38 -10.80 9.39
CA PHE A 186 11.60 -10.30 8.02
C PHE A 186 10.32 -9.88 7.31
N VAL A 187 10.45 -9.03 6.29
CA VAL A 187 9.34 -8.56 5.47
C VAL A 187 9.80 -8.32 4.04
N ASP A 188 8.90 -8.59 3.10
CA ASP A 188 9.10 -8.36 1.67
C ASP A 188 7.95 -7.52 1.08
N GLN A 189 8.24 -6.74 0.04
CA GLN A 189 7.29 -5.85 -0.62
C GLN A 189 7.64 -5.65 -2.10
N ALA A 190 6.63 -5.63 -2.97
CA ALA A 190 6.79 -5.11 -4.32
C ALA A 190 6.44 -3.61 -4.37
N ILE A 191 7.24 -2.81 -5.04
CA ILE A 191 7.06 -1.36 -5.23
C ILE A 191 6.70 -1.11 -6.68
N THR A 192 5.70 -0.26 -6.91
CA THR A 192 5.29 0.13 -8.26
C THR A 192 5.33 1.65 -8.40
N ASN A 193 5.94 2.16 -9.48
CA ASN A 193 6.01 3.59 -9.77
C ASN A 193 6.57 4.44 -8.60
N GLU A 194 7.67 3.99 -8.00
CA GLU A 194 8.33 4.68 -6.88
C GLU A 194 7.42 4.95 -5.67
N GLY A 195 6.47 4.05 -5.46
CA GLY A 195 5.44 4.17 -4.43
C GLY A 195 4.57 2.93 -4.31
N ASN A 196 3.40 3.11 -3.68
CA ASN A 196 2.33 2.10 -3.59
C ASN A 196 2.83 0.68 -3.24
N PRO A 197 3.56 0.52 -2.11
CA PRO A 197 4.10 -0.78 -1.73
C PRO A 197 3.00 -1.82 -1.57
N ASN A 198 3.20 -2.96 -2.23
CA ASN A 198 2.41 -4.16 -2.10
C ASN A 198 3.12 -5.12 -1.14
N ARG A 199 2.68 -5.11 0.12
CA ARG A 199 3.18 -5.98 1.19
C ARG A 199 2.61 -7.40 1.15
N ASP A 200 1.68 -7.62 0.22
CA ASP A 200 1.02 -8.91 0.02
C ASP A 200 1.74 -9.74 -1.06
N TRP A 201 2.70 -9.14 -1.77
CA TRP A 201 3.61 -9.88 -2.65
C TRP A 201 4.59 -10.66 -1.80
N ASN A 202 4.56 -12.00 -1.90
CA ASN A 202 5.21 -12.89 -0.95
C ASN A 202 6.11 -13.93 -1.68
N PRO A 203 7.37 -13.60 -2.00
CA PRO A 203 8.31 -14.49 -2.68
C PRO A 203 8.86 -15.57 -1.73
N VAL A 204 9.53 -16.56 -2.31
CA VAL A 204 10.30 -17.55 -1.54
C VAL A 204 11.73 -17.04 -1.36
N TRP A 205 12.15 -16.84 -0.12
CA TRP A 205 13.51 -16.46 0.29
C TRP A 205 13.74 -16.82 1.76
N ASP A 206 15.00 -16.80 2.19
CA ASP A 206 15.39 -17.09 3.58
C ASP A 206 16.38 -16.06 4.11
N VAL A 207 16.46 -15.99 5.44
CA VAL A 207 17.34 -15.08 6.17
C VAL A 207 17.82 -15.73 7.45
N GLN A 208 19.11 -15.57 7.75
CA GLN A 208 19.67 -15.90 9.05
C GLN A 208 20.40 -14.69 9.62
N THR A 209 20.30 -14.54 10.94
CA THR A 209 20.91 -13.43 11.67
C THR A 209 21.76 -13.95 12.82
N GLY A 210 22.94 -13.37 12.98
CA GLY A 210 23.87 -13.68 14.05
C GLY A 210 24.15 -12.47 14.93
N ARG A 211 24.83 -12.70 16.04
CA ARG A 211 25.36 -11.65 16.93
C ARG A 211 26.85 -11.80 17.06
N PHE A 212 27.54 -10.69 17.21
CA PHE A 212 28.97 -10.64 17.50
C PHE A 212 29.26 -9.49 18.47
N ASP A 213 30.49 -9.44 19.01
CA ASP A 213 30.89 -8.33 19.86
C ASP A 213 30.93 -7.02 19.05
N GLY A 214 30.08 -6.06 19.42
CA GLY A 214 29.92 -4.79 18.71
C GLY A 214 28.82 -4.77 17.63
N GLY A 215 27.95 -5.78 17.54
CA GLY A 215 26.76 -5.69 16.67
C GLY A 215 26.10 -7.01 16.29
N TRP A 216 25.50 -7.01 15.09
CA TRP A 216 24.79 -8.17 14.54
C TRP A 216 25.07 -8.35 13.04
N THR A 217 24.87 -9.57 12.59
CA THR A 217 25.14 -10.02 11.23
C THR A 217 23.88 -10.56 10.59
N ILE A 218 23.83 -10.53 9.26
CA ILE A 218 22.69 -10.99 8.50
C ILE A 218 23.12 -11.55 7.16
N GLU A 219 22.49 -12.65 6.77
CA GLU A 219 22.63 -13.28 5.46
C GLU A 219 21.24 -13.55 4.89
N MET A 220 20.94 -12.95 3.74
CA MET A 220 19.70 -13.13 3.01
C MET A 220 19.97 -13.90 1.72
N VAL A 221 19.16 -14.91 1.43
CA VAL A 221 19.24 -15.71 0.19
C VAL A 221 17.93 -15.64 -0.58
N VAL A 222 18.01 -15.19 -1.82
CA VAL A 222 16.88 -15.09 -2.73
C VAL A 222 17.15 -15.95 -3.98
N PRO A 223 16.46 -17.09 -4.14
CA PRO A 223 16.55 -17.87 -5.36
C PRO A 223 16.16 -17.05 -6.59
N PHE A 224 16.92 -17.14 -7.68
CA PHE A 224 16.56 -16.45 -8.94
C PHE A 224 15.17 -16.85 -9.45
N LYS A 225 14.73 -18.09 -9.18
CA LYS A 225 13.37 -18.57 -9.54
C LYS A 225 12.25 -17.80 -8.83
N SER A 226 12.55 -17.16 -7.69
CA SER A 226 11.60 -16.29 -6.97
C SER A 226 11.53 -14.88 -7.55
N LEU A 227 12.44 -14.52 -8.46
CA LEU A 227 12.56 -13.20 -9.05
C LEU A 227 12.15 -13.22 -10.51
N ARG A 228 11.59 -12.11 -10.98
CA ARG A 228 11.43 -11.82 -12.41
C ARG A 228 12.48 -10.79 -12.81
N TYR A 229 13.13 -10.98 -13.94
CA TYR A 229 14.20 -10.13 -14.43
C TYR A 229 14.29 -10.20 -15.96
N ARG A 230 15.04 -9.28 -16.55
CA ARG A 230 15.18 -9.11 -18.01
C ARG A 230 15.77 -10.34 -18.70
N PRO A 231 15.53 -10.49 -20.02
CA PRO A 231 16.23 -11.49 -20.82
C PRO A 231 17.74 -11.25 -20.86
N GLY A 232 18.48 -12.34 -21.01
CA GLY A 232 19.93 -12.32 -21.09
C GLY A 232 20.59 -12.88 -19.83
N ARG A 233 21.80 -13.41 -19.98
CA ARG A 233 22.61 -13.86 -18.85
C ARG A 233 23.13 -12.66 -18.06
N GLU A 234 23.73 -11.70 -18.76
CA GLU A 234 24.23 -10.48 -18.15
C GLU A 234 23.08 -9.57 -17.72
N GLN A 235 23.09 -9.20 -16.44
CA GLN A 235 22.07 -8.37 -15.83
C GLN A 235 22.65 -7.02 -15.37
N VAL A 236 21.80 -6.01 -15.42
CA VAL A 236 22.05 -4.69 -14.83
C VAL A 236 20.78 -4.33 -14.10
N TRP A 237 20.87 -4.14 -12.78
CA TRP A 237 19.73 -3.87 -11.90
C TRP A 237 19.93 -2.57 -11.15
N GLY A 238 18.85 -1.97 -10.65
CA GLY A 238 18.94 -0.93 -9.65
C GLY A 238 19.14 -1.58 -8.28
N ILE A 239 19.96 -1.00 -7.41
CA ILE A 239 20.16 -1.50 -6.04
C ILE A 239 20.18 -0.35 -5.03
N GLN A 240 19.47 -0.52 -3.93
CA GLN A 240 19.55 0.38 -2.78
C GLN A 240 19.69 -0.46 -1.52
N LEU A 241 20.69 -0.16 -0.70
CA LEU A 241 20.84 -0.76 0.62
C LEU A 241 20.35 0.23 1.67
N ARG A 242 19.71 -0.25 2.72
CA ARG A 242 19.20 0.59 3.81
C ARG A 242 19.59 0.02 5.17
N ARG A 243 20.02 0.93 6.04
CA ARG A 243 20.14 0.72 7.48
C ARG A 243 19.15 1.62 8.20
N THR A 244 18.43 1.07 9.18
CA THR A 244 17.56 1.84 10.08
C THR A 244 17.97 1.58 11.51
N VAL A 245 18.24 2.64 12.26
CA VAL A 245 18.62 2.58 13.67
C VAL A 245 17.58 3.36 14.47
N MET A 246 16.53 2.66 14.90
CA MET A 246 15.31 3.25 15.43
C MET A 246 15.54 4.03 16.72
N ARG A 247 16.41 3.53 17.60
CA ARG A 247 16.78 4.25 18.84
C ARG A 247 17.39 5.63 18.59
N LYS A 248 18.06 5.81 17.44
CA LYS A 248 18.67 7.08 16.99
C LYS A 248 17.78 7.88 16.04
N ASN A 249 16.59 7.36 15.69
CA ASN A 249 15.74 7.94 14.67
C ASN A 249 16.51 8.19 13.35
N GLU A 250 17.38 7.23 12.97
CA GLU A 250 18.31 7.36 11.84
C GLU A 250 17.96 6.40 10.69
N TRP A 251 17.92 6.95 9.48
CA TRP A 251 17.74 6.21 8.22
C TRP A 251 18.89 6.53 7.28
N SER A 252 19.63 5.49 6.91
CA SER A 252 20.84 5.61 6.10
C SER A 252 20.79 4.67 4.90
N TYR A 253 21.35 5.13 3.78
CA TYR A 253 21.21 4.50 2.47
C TYR A 253 22.56 4.38 1.75
N LEU A 254 22.65 3.52 0.74
CA LEU A 254 23.84 3.41 -0.12
C LEU A 254 24.12 4.70 -0.90
N THR A 255 23.06 5.31 -1.43
CA THR A 255 23.10 6.57 -2.20
C THR A 255 22.35 7.67 -1.46
N LEU A 256 22.62 8.93 -1.79
CA LEU A 256 21.91 10.06 -1.23
C LEU A 256 20.43 10.01 -1.62
N ILE A 257 19.54 10.03 -0.63
CA ILE A 257 18.11 10.19 -0.83
C ILE A 257 17.68 11.53 -0.20
N PRO A 258 17.05 12.44 -0.95
CA PRO A 258 16.58 13.71 -0.40
C PRO A 258 15.65 13.51 0.79
N ILE A 259 15.76 14.35 1.81
CA ILE A 259 14.92 14.33 3.02
C ILE A 259 13.45 14.59 2.71
N SER A 260 13.15 15.27 1.59
CA SER A 260 11.78 15.45 1.08
C SER A 260 11.10 14.12 0.72
N ALA A 261 11.89 13.09 0.38
CA ALA A 261 11.38 11.75 0.10
C ALA A 261 11.14 10.90 1.35
N ALA A 262 11.63 11.32 2.52
CA ALA A 262 11.55 10.55 3.76
C ALA A 262 10.09 10.29 4.20
N GLY A 263 9.15 11.14 3.75
CA GLY A 263 7.75 11.07 4.16
C GLY A 263 7.56 11.32 5.66
N PHE A 264 6.41 10.91 6.19
CA PHE A 264 6.13 10.99 7.62
C PHE A 264 6.80 9.84 8.36
N GLY A 265 7.59 10.13 9.39
CA GLY A 265 8.30 9.14 10.20
C GLY A 265 9.44 8.40 9.47
N GLY A 266 10.03 9.00 8.43
CA GLY A 266 11.31 8.57 7.84
C GLY A 266 11.30 7.38 6.88
N ARG A 267 10.15 6.70 6.70
CA ARG A 267 10.09 5.41 5.97
C ARG A 267 10.02 5.53 4.45
N GLY A 268 9.70 6.71 3.94
CA GLY A 268 9.37 6.94 2.54
C GLY A 268 10.57 6.90 1.60
N GLY A 269 11.78 7.18 2.10
CA GLY A 269 12.97 7.37 1.26
C GLY A 269 13.26 6.19 0.35
N VAL A 270 13.11 4.97 0.88
CA VAL A 270 13.38 3.74 0.12
C VAL A 270 12.49 3.57 -1.12
N PHE A 271 11.33 4.23 -1.17
CA PHE A 271 10.44 4.15 -2.34
C PHE A 271 10.97 4.95 -3.53
N ARG A 272 12.01 5.80 -3.37
CA ARG A 272 12.69 6.51 -4.47
C ARG A 272 13.59 5.56 -5.26
N VAL A 273 12.99 4.67 -6.04
CA VAL A 273 13.71 3.69 -6.87
C VAL A 273 14.68 4.37 -7.84
N SER A 274 14.34 5.54 -8.36
CA SER A 274 15.20 6.30 -9.25
C SER A 274 16.47 6.85 -8.60
N ALA A 275 16.55 6.91 -7.27
CA ALA A 275 17.77 7.26 -6.54
C ALA A 275 18.67 6.06 -6.25
N ALA A 276 18.22 4.83 -6.53
CA ALA A 276 19.01 3.62 -6.31
C ALA A 276 20.33 3.65 -7.09
N GLY A 277 21.37 3.00 -6.54
CA GLY A 277 22.60 2.71 -7.26
C GLY A 277 22.38 1.73 -8.43
N THR A 278 23.44 1.42 -9.16
CA THR A 278 23.44 0.46 -10.26
C THR A 278 24.20 -0.81 -9.83
N LEU A 279 23.60 -1.97 -10.00
CA LEU A 279 24.24 -3.27 -9.82
C LEU A 279 24.66 -3.84 -11.18
N VAL A 280 25.94 -4.20 -11.31
CA VAL A 280 26.53 -4.77 -12.54
C VAL A 280 27.33 -6.05 -12.22
N GLY A 281 27.74 -6.79 -13.25
CA GLY A 281 28.52 -8.02 -13.10
C GLY A 281 27.71 -9.22 -12.60
N LEU A 282 26.38 -9.11 -12.61
CA LEU A 282 25.46 -10.18 -12.25
C LEU A 282 25.18 -11.05 -13.49
N GLU A 283 25.35 -12.37 -13.34
CA GLU A 283 25.01 -13.35 -14.39
C GLU A 283 23.85 -14.22 -13.90
N ALA A 284 22.62 -13.88 -14.30
CA ALA A 284 21.45 -14.66 -13.92
C ALA A 284 21.32 -15.92 -14.79
N PRO A 285 20.79 -17.02 -14.22
CA PRO A 285 20.51 -18.23 -14.99
C PRO A 285 19.48 -17.95 -16.09
N PRO A 286 19.46 -18.75 -17.17
CA PRO A 286 18.40 -18.68 -18.17
C PRO A 286 17.04 -18.86 -17.50
N VAL A 287 16.12 -17.94 -17.77
CA VAL A 287 14.79 -17.95 -17.14
C VAL A 287 14.01 -19.19 -17.59
N SER A 288 13.68 -20.08 -16.65
CA SER A 288 12.68 -21.12 -16.86
C SER A 288 11.29 -20.48 -16.90
N ARG A 289 10.38 -20.97 -17.75
CA ARG A 289 8.97 -20.55 -17.67
C ARG A 289 8.43 -20.99 -16.30
N ASN A 290 8.28 -20.05 -15.38
CA ASN A 290 7.84 -20.33 -14.02
C ASN A 290 6.36 -20.71 -14.06
N LEU A 291 6.06 -21.98 -13.77
CA LEU A 291 4.73 -22.49 -13.54
C LEU A 291 4.60 -22.72 -12.04
N GLU A 292 3.66 -22.02 -11.41
CA GLU A 292 3.32 -22.27 -10.01
C GLU A 292 1.90 -22.81 -9.95
N ILE A 293 1.69 -23.87 -9.19
CA ILE A 293 0.37 -24.45 -8.94
C ILE A 293 0.17 -24.49 -7.44
N LYS A 294 -0.93 -23.90 -6.97
CA LYS A 294 -1.27 -23.78 -5.55
C LYS A 294 -2.70 -24.29 -5.30
N PRO A 295 -2.91 -25.61 -5.19
CA PRO A 295 -4.17 -26.12 -4.69
C PRO A 295 -4.38 -25.74 -3.23
N TYR A 296 -5.65 -25.63 -2.85
CA TYR A 296 -6.06 -25.49 -1.46
C TYR A 296 -7.27 -26.37 -1.16
N ALA A 297 -7.37 -26.74 0.11
CA ALA A 297 -8.57 -27.36 0.67
C ALA A 297 -8.94 -26.64 1.96
N ILE A 298 -10.23 -26.46 2.18
CA ILE A 298 -10.79 -25.85 3.38
C ILE A 298 -11.92 -26.71 3.91
N GLY A 299 -11.97 -26.83 5.22
CA GLY A 299 -13.05 -27.50 5.94
C GLY A 299 -13.42 -26.70 7.17
N GLY A 300 -14.70 -26.69 7.52
CA GLY A 300 -15.16 -25.97 8.68
C GLY A 300 -16.52 -26.39 9.19
N VAL A 301 -16.84 -25.88 10.37
CA VAL A 301 -18.13 -26.05 11.04
C VAL A 301 -18.59 -24.68 11.48
N THR A 302 -19.81 -24.31 11.10
CA THR A 302 -20.40 -23.01 11.41
C THR A 302 -21.74 -23.14 12.12
N THR A 303 -21.97 -22.27 13.09
CA THR A 303 -23.26 -22.03 13.72
C THR A 303 -23.60 -20.57 13.50
N ASP A 304 -24.76 -20.29 12.89
CA ASP A 304 -25.28 -18.94 12.69
C ASP A 304 -26.74 -18.92 13.16
N LEU A 305 -26.96 -18.33 14.33
CA LEU A 305 -28.28 -18.19 14.94
C LEU A 305 -28.99 -16.90 14.50
N THR A 306 -28.33 -16.07 13.70
CA THR A 306 -28.86 -14.80 13.18
C THR A 306 -29.39 -14.89 11.74
N ALA A 307 -29.05 -15.98 11.03
CA ALA A 307 -29.58 -16.27 9.72
C ALA A 307 -31.12 -16.45 9.73
N ALA A 308 -31.77 -16.14 8.60
CA ALA A 308 -33.22 -16.30 8.44
C ALA A 308 -33.71 -17.71 8.80
N THR A 309 -32.89 -18.72 8.48
CA THR A 309 -33.00 -20.08 9.02
C THR A 309 -31.74 -20.36 9.84
N PRO A 310 -31.85 -20.51 11.18
CA PRO A 310 -30.70 -20.78 12.03
C PRO A 310 -29.96 -22.05 11.59
N ARG A 311 -28.63 -21.99 11.54
CA ARG A 311 -27.76 -23.12 11.23
C ARG A 311 -26.96 -23.48 12.47
N VAL A 312 -26.89 -24.76 12.80
CA VAL A 312 -26.18 -25.25 14.01
C VAL A 312 -25.23 -26.36 13.61
N ASN A 313 -23.94 -26.14 13.87
CA ASN A 313 -22.87 -27.07 13.54
C ASN A 313 -22.92 -27.54 12.08
N ASP A 314 -23.25 -26.63 11.18
CA ASP A 314 -23.33 -26.87 9.74
C ASP A 314 -21.91 -27.08 9.19
N GLY A 315 -21.65 -28.28 8.68
CA GLY A 315 -20.36 -28.67 8.12
C GLY A 315 -20.21 -28.14 6.71
N SER A 316 -19.06 -27.55 6.41
CA SER A 316 -18.71 -27.09 5.06
C SER A 316 -17.32 -27.60 4.66
N GLY A 317 -17.15 -27.81 3.37
CA GLY A 317 -15.88 -28.21 2.78
C GLY A 317 -15.80 -27.66 1.36
N ASP A 318 -14.65 -27.12 1.01
CA ASP A 318 -14.42 -26.56 -0.31
C ASP A 318 -12.95 -26.72 -0.74
N GLY A 319 -12.69 -26.54 -2.02
CA GLY A 319 -11.35 -26.65 -2.57
C GLY A 319 -11.23 -25.97 -3.93
N GLY A 320 -10.05 -25.44 -4.19
CA GLY A 320 -9.77 -24.71 -5.42
C GLY A 320 -8.30 -24.79 -5.77
N VAL A 321 -7.96 -24.18 -6.89
CA VAL A 321 -6.58 -24.15 -7.38
C VAL A 321 -6.28 -22.83 -8.05
N ASP A 322 -5.14 -22.27 -7.68
CA ASP A 322 -4.54 -21.13 -8.36
C ASP A 322 -3.35 -21.61 -9.18
N VAL A 323 -3.27 -21.16 -10.43
CA VAL A 323 -2.18 -21.47 -11.36
C VAL A 323 -1.57 -20.16 -11.83
N LYS A 324 -0.25 -20.04 -11.72
CA LYS A 324 0.52 -18.93 -12.28
C LYS A 324 1.42 -19.44 -13.38
N TYR A 325 1.44 -18.74 -14.51
CA TYR A 325 2.30 -19.05 -15.63
C TYR A 325 2.98 -17.79 -16.17
N GLY A 326 4.32 -17.77 -16.12
CA GLY A 326 5.13 -16.74 -16.77
C GLY A 326 5.10 -16.90 -18.29
N LEU A 327 4.26 -16.12 -18.98
CA LEU A 327 4.17 -16.12 -20.44
C LEU A 327 5.45 -15.55 -21.08
N THR A 328 5.95 -14.45 -20.51
CA THR A 328 7.25 -13.86 -20.82
C THR A 328 7.93 -13.50 -19.50
N GLN A 329 9.17 -13.01 -19.57
CA GLN A 329 9.89 -12.52 -18.37
C GLN A 329 9.18 -11.36 -17.67
N ASN A 330 8.35 -10.62 -18.40
CA ASN A 330 7.71 -9.40 -17.90
C ASN A 330 6.19 -9.55 -17.81
N LEU A 331 5.61 -10.67 -18.27
CA LEU A 331 4.17 -10.87 -18.40
C LEU A 331 3.75 -12.21 -17.79
N THR A 332 2.77 -12.17 -16.90
CA THR A 332 2.29 -13.33 -16.13
C THR A 332 0.80 -13.51 -16.26
N ALA A 333 0.40 -14.74 -16.53
CA ALA A 333 -0.99 -15.17 -16.50
C ALA A 333 -1.28 -15.90 -15.19
N ASP A 334 -2.26 -15.42 -14.43
CA ASP A 334 -2.79 -16.10 -13.26
C ASP A 334 -4.19 -16.63 -13.58
N PHE A 335 -4.48 -17.85 -13.17
CA PHE A 335 -5.78 -18.49 -13.30
C PHE A 335 -6.23 -18.98 -11.94
N THR A 336 -7.50 -18.81 -11.64
CA THR A 336 -8.12 -19.33 -10.42
C THR A 336 -9.33 -20.14 -10.80
N TYR A 337 -9.49 -21.28 -10.15
CA TYR A 337 -10.71 -22.08 -10.20
C TYR A 337 -11.23 -22.25 -8.78
N ASN A 338 -12.49 -21.88 -8.58
CA ASN A 338 -13.14 -21.83 -7.28
C ASN A 338 -12.28 -21.05 -6.27
N THR A 339 -12.23 -19.72 -6.40
CA THR A 339 -11.33 -18.92 -5.55
C THR A 339 -11.91 -18.79 -4.14
N ASP A 340 -11.05 -18.86 -3.13
CA ASP A 340 -11.49 -18.84 -1.75
C ASP A 340 -12.03 -17.46 -1.33
N PHE A 341 -13.27 -17.44 -0.83
CA PHE A 341 -13.86 -16.29 -0.15
C PHE A 341 -13.76 -16.36 1.36
N ALA A 342 -13.41 -17.52 1.94
CA ALA A 342 -13.34 -17.72 3.37
C ALA A 342 -12.31 -16.75 3.93
N GLN A 343 -12.84 -15.69 4.54
CA GLN A 343 -12.08 -14.69 5.23
C GLN A 343 -11.51 -15.35 6.48
N VAL A 344 -10.33 -15.95 6.35
CA VAL A 344 -9.53 -16.47 7.48
C VAL A 344 -9.22 -15.34 8.49
N GLU A 345 -9.46 -14.08 8.11
CA GLU A 345 -9.34 -12.92 8.98
C GLU A 345 -10.62 -12.06 8.95
N VAL A 346 -11.39 -12.12 10.04
CA VAL A 346 -12.55 -11.27 10.30
C VAL A 346 -12.15 -9.80 10.21
N ASP A 347 -12.93 -8.99 9.51
CA ASP A 347 -12.70 -7.54 9.48
C ASP A 347 -12.87 -6.95 10.88
N GLU A 348 -11.97 -6.05 11.27
CA GLU A 348 -12.09 -5.35 12.56
C GLU A 348 -13.35 -4.47 12.56
N GLN A 349 -14.17 -4.56 13.62
CA GLN A 349 -15.29 -3.65 13.76
C GLN A 349 -14.77 -2.22 13.90
N GLN A 350 -15.32 -1.31 13.11
CA GLN A 350 -15.01 0.11 13.20
C GLN A 350 -16.28 0.86 13.60
N VAL A 351 -16.15 1.79 14.56
CA VAL A 351 -17.24 2.72 14.89
C VAL A 351 -17.36 3.72 13.74
N ASN A 352 -18.46 3.63 13.00
CA ASN A 352 -18.79 4.61 11.98
C ASN A 352 -19.67 5.72 12.57
N LEU A 353 -19.07 6.87 12.87
CA LEU A 353 -19.79 8.05 13.39
C LEU A 353 -20.30 8.97 12.27
N THR A 354 -20.40 8.44 11.05
CA THR A 354 -20.62 9.21 9.82
C THR A 354 -21.73 8.58 9.00
N ARG A 355 -22.32 9.35 8.08
CA ARG A 355 -23.35 8.85 7.17
C ARG A 355 -22.82 7.99 6.00
N PHE A 356 -21.51 7.78 5.88
CA PHE A 356 -20.91 7.14 4.72
C PHE A 356 -20.42 5.73 5.02
N ASN A 357 -20.48 4.85 4.02
CA ASN A 357 -20.00 3.47 4.14
C ASN A 357 -18.47 3.40 4.30
N LEU A 358 -18.02 2.40 5.05
CA LEU A 358 -16.60 2.11 5.26
C LEU A 358 -16.00 1.40 4.04
N PHE A 359 -14.72 1.68 3.77
CA PHE A 359 -13.92 1.01 2.76
C PHE A 359 -13.11 -0.11 3.42
N PHE A 360 -13.22 -1.33 2.91
CA PHE A 360 -12.47 -2.48 3.42
C PHE A 360 -11.35 -2.88 2.43
N PRO A 361 -10.15 -3.27 2.88
CA PRO A 361 -9.10 -3.71 1.96
C PRO A 361 -9.41 -5.08 1.35
N GLU A 362 -8.89 -5.35 0.14
CA GLU A 362 -8.86 -6.71 -0.43
C GLU A 362 -7.93 -7.62 0.39
N LYS A 363 -8.26 -8.92 0.51
CA LYS A 363 -7.47 -9.90 1.27
C LYS A 363 -7.20 -11.21 0.51
N ARG A 364 -7.83 -11.43 -0.65
CA ARG A 364 -7.66 -12.66 -1.43
C ARG A 364 -6.40 -12.57 -2.28
N GLU A 365 -5.51 -13.56 -2.13
CA GLU A 365 -4.19 -13.62 -2.78
C GLU A 365 -4.25 -13.40 -4.31
N PHE A 366 -5.24 -14.02 -4.97
CA PHE A 366 -5.47 -13.85 -6.41
C PHE A 366 -5.62 -12.39 -6.83
N PHE A 367 -6.14 -11.49 -5.98
CA PHE A 367 -6.32 -10.07 -6.32
C PHE A 367 -5.20 -9.17 -5.81
N LEU A 368 -4.37 -9.65 -4.88
CA LEU A 368 -3.37 -8.84 -4.20
C LEU A 368 -2.09 -8.67 -5.00
N GLU A 369 -1.59 -9.74 -5.63
CA GLU A 369 -0.42 -9.63 -6.50
C GLU A 369 -0.72 -8.76 -7.72
N GLY A 370 0.22 -7.92 -8.15
CA GLY A 370 0.04 -7.07 -9.34
C GLY A 370 -1.09 -6.03 -9.24
N ARG A 371 -1.73 -5.85 -8.07
CA ARG A 371 -2.83 -4.88 -7.86
C ARG A 371 -2.45 -3.46 -8.28
N GLY A 372 -1.18 -3.09 -8.11
CA GLY A 372 -0.64 -1.78 -8.50
C GLY A 372 -0.77 -1.48 -10.00
N ILE A 373 -0.84 -2.51 -10.85
CA ILE A 373 -1.05 -2.32 -12.29
C ILE A 373 -2.45 -1.79 -12.56
N PHE A 374 -3.47 -2.31 -11.87
CA PHE A 374 -4.87 -1.91 -12.03
C PHE A 374 -5.24 -0.61 -11.33
N GLU A 375 -4.31 0.03 -10.62
CA GLU A 375 -4.55 1.33 -10.01
C GLU A 375 -4.80 2.40 -11.08
N PHE A 376 -5.90 3.13 -10.88
CA PHE A 376 -6.34 4.21 -11.74
C PHE A 376 -6.34 5.52 -10.95
N ALA A 377 -5.65 6.54 -11.46
CA ALA A 377 -5.61 7.85 -10.84
C ALA A 377 -5.19 7.82 -9.36
N ARG A 378 -4.32 6.88 -9.00
CA ARG A 378 -3.67 6.77 -7.70
C ARG A 378 -2.17 6.81 -7.94
N GLY A 379 -1.56 7.99 -7.90
CA GLY A 379 -0.10 8.06 -7.90
C GLY A 379 0.44 7.95 -6.48
N SER A 380 1.77 7.92 -6.37
CA SER A 380 2.51 7.94 -5.10
C SER A 380 2.43 9.31 -4.39
N PHE A 381 1.26 9.95 -4.42
CA PHE A 381 0.95 11.22 -3.77
C PHE A 381 0.65 10.96 -2.28
N ARG A 382 1.58 10.30 -1.59
CA ARG A 382 1.63 10.42 -0.14
C ARG A 382 2.06 11.85 0.11
N THR A 383 1.13 12.74 0.43
CA THR A 383 1.46 14.07 0.93
C THR A 383 2.43 13.86 2.07
N ALA A 384 3.71 14.16 1.83
CA ALA A 384 4.75 13.95 2.81
C ALA A 384 4.36 14.82 4.01
N ARG A 385 3.90 14.15 5.08
CA ARG A 385 3.59 14.75 6.38
C ARG A 385 2.31 15.60 6.47
N SER A 386 1.21 15.16 5.84
CA SER A 386 -0.09 15.81 6.11
C SER A 386 -0.61 15.48 7.52
N LEU A 387 -0.90 16.51 8.30
CA LEU A 387 -1.59 16.49 9.59
C LEU A 387 -3.11 16.63 9.45
N ARG A 388 -3.65 16.70 8.23
CA ARG A 388 -5.09 16.72 7.98
C ARG A 388 -5.71 15.49 8.62
N ARG A 389 -6.77 15.68 9.41
CA ARG A 389 -7.64 14.56 9.73
C ARG A 389 -8.34 14.23 8.44
N GLN A 390 -8.10 13.04 7.86
CA GLN A 390 -8.98 12.51 6.82
C GLN A 390 -10.40 12.66 7.39
N SER A 391 -11.25 13.43 6.68
CA SER A 391 -12.36 14.17 7.29
C SER A 391 -13.16 13.31 8.26
N VAL A 392 -13.89 13.91 9.21
CA VAL A 392 -14.78 13.16 10.13
C VAL A 392 -15.67 12.19 9.37
N PHE A 393 -15.92 12.45 8.08
CA PHE A 393 -16.67 11.66 7.12
C PHE A 393 -15.91 10.53 6.40
N GLY A 394 -14.64 10.22 6.76
CA GLY A 394 -13.80 9.08 6.34
C GLY A 394 -13.27 9.09 4.89
N GLY A 395 -12.10 8.47 4.62
CA GLY A 395 -11.58 8.03 3.30
C GLY A 395 -11.41 9.08 2.18
N GLY A 396 -10.59 8.80 1.16
CA GLY A 396 -10.51 9.67 -0.04
C GLY A 396 -11.82 9.64 -0.85
N ASP A 397 -12.45 10.79 -1.08
CA ASP A 397 -13.72 10.88 -1.83
C ASP A 397 -13.61 10.54 -3.33
N ALA A 398 -12.39 10.47 -3.87
CA ALA A 398 -12.15 10.11 -5.26
C ALA A 398 -12.66 8.68 -5.54
N PRO A 399 -13.57 8.51 -6.52
CA PRO A 399 -14.02 7.20 -6.95
C PRO A 399 -12.89 6.24 -7.28
N THR A 400 -13.07 4.98 -6.89
CA THR A 400 -12.21 3.90 -7.33
C THR A 400 -12.89 3.21 -8.50
N ILE A 401 -12.29 3.23 -9.70
CA ILE A 401 -12.94 2.64 -10.89
C ILE A 401 -12.95 1.11 -10.84
N PHE A 402 -11.91 0.50 -10.28
CA PHE A 402 -11.80 -0.94 -10.09
C PHE A 402 -11.51 -1.28 -8.63
N TYR A 403 -12.40 -2.02 -8.00
CA TYR A 403 -12.27 -2.45 -6.61
C TYR A 403 -12.60 -3.94 -6.52
N SER A 404 -11.55 -4.77 -6.55
CA SER A 404 -11.65 -6.23 -6.64
C SER A 404 -12.54 -6.87 -5.58
N ARG A 405 -12.60 -6.29 -4.37
CA ARG A 405 -13.39 -6.82 -3.26
C ARG A 405 -14.89 -6.82 -3.54
N ARG A 406 -15.39 -6.04 -4.51
CA ARG A 406 -16.78 -6.18 -4.99
C ARG A 406 -17.03 -7.43 -5.80
N ILE A 407 -16.01 -8.05 -6.38
CA ILE A 407 -16.17 -9.26 -7.17
C ILE A 407 -16.44 -10.44 -6.21
N GLY A 408 -17.63 -11.01 -6.36
CA GLY A 408 -18.19 -12.05 -5.50
C GLY A 408 -18.78 -11.56 -4.19
N LEU A 409 -19.18 -10.28 -4.13
CA LEU A 409 -20.09 -9.76 -3.11
C LEU A 409 -21.29 -9.10 -3.78
N GLN A 410 -22.50 -9.39 -3.28
CA GLN A 410 -23.71 -8.66 -3.64
C GLN A 410 -24.49 -8.33 -2.36
N GLY A 411 -24.43 -7.07 -1.93
CA GLY A 411 -24.96 -6.66 -0.64
C GLY A 411 -24.15 -7.28 0.51
N ARG A 412 -24.80 -8.11 1.35
CA ARG A 412 -24.15 -8.88 2.43
C ARG A 412 -23.84 -10.32 2.04
N GLU A 413 -24.30 -10.76 0.87
CA GLU A 413 -24.14 -12.13 0.41
C GLU A 413 -22.78 -12.33 -0.26
N VAL A 414 -22.12 -13.42 0.13
CA VAL A 414 -20.91 -13.92 -0.54
C VAL A 414 -21.36 -14.73 -1.76
N VAL A 415 -20.87 -14.34 -2.94
CA VAL A 415 -21.18 -15.00 -4.20
C VAL A 415 -19.92 -15.72 -4.69
N PRO A 416 -19.91 -17.06 -4.74
CA PRO A 416 -18.73 -17.82 -5.17
C PRO A 416 -18.22 -17.39 -6.55
N ILE A 417 -16.90 -17.41 -6.73
CA ILE A 417 -16.24 -17.22 -8.03
C ILE A 417 -15.96 -18.61 -8.57
N LEU A 418 -16.61 -18.95 -9.68
CA LEU A 418 -16.41 -20.23 -10.35
C LEU A 418 -14.99 -20.33 -10.93
N GLY A 419 -14.50 -19.23 -11.48
CA GLY A 419 -13.14 -19.13 -11.96
C GLY A 419 -12.86 -17.78 -12.62
N GLY A 420 -11.59 -17.57 -12.92
CA GLY A 420 -11.15 -16.33 -13.55
C GLY A 420 -9.72 -16.40 -14.03
N GLY A 421 -9.40 -15.49 -14.93
CA GLY A 421 -8.06 -15.30 -15.46
C GLY A 421 -7.63 -13.85 -15.32
N ARG A 422 -6.34 -13.66 -15.08
CA ARG A 422 -5.67 -12.38 -15.05
C ARG A 422 -4.40 -12.47 -15.88
N LEU A 423 -4.08 -11.40 -16.58
CA LEU A 423 -2.83 -11.19 -17.27
C LEU A 423 -2.24 -9.86 -16.81
N THR A 424 -1.06 -9.87 -16.20
CA THR A 424 -0.41 -8.64 -15.72
C THR A 424 1.07 -8.62 -16.02
N GLY A 425 1.59 -7.43 -16.33
CA GLY A 425 3.01 -7.26 -16.58
C GLY A 425 3.36 -6.05 -17.43
N LYS A 426 4.58 -6.06 -17.96
CA LYS A 426 5.12 -5.05 -18.88
C LYS A 426 5.32 -5.60 -20.29
N VAL A 427 4.98 -4.80 -21.28
CA VAL A 427 5.24 -5.03 -22.70
C VAL A 427 5.90 -3.77 -23.27
N GLY A 428 7.23 -3.79 -23.40
CA GLY A 428 8.02 -2.58 -23.65
C GLY A 428 7.75 -1.52 -22.57
N ALA A 429 7.49 -0.27 -23.00
CA ALA A 429 7.21 0.85 -22.09
C ALA A 429 5.77 0.88 -21.51
N PHE A 430 4.99 -0.19 -21.70
CA PHE A 430 3.60 -0.26 -21.27
C PHE A 430 3.39 -1.28 -20.16
N ASP A 431 2.77 -0.87 -19.05
CA ASP A 431 2.11 -1.78 -18.12
C ASP A 431 0.75 -2.19 -18.69
N VAL A 432 0.48 -3.50 -18.66
CA VAL A 432 -0.76 -4.10 -19.15
C VAL A 432 -1.37 -4.95 -18.04
N GLY A 433 -2.66 -4.74 -17.79
CA GLY A 433 -3.48 -5.54 -16.89
C GLY A 433 -4.79 -5.93 -17.56
N VAL A 434 -5.06 -7.23 -17.67
CA VAL A 434 -6.33 -7.77 -18.16
C VAL A 434 -6.88 -8.72 -17.11
N MET A 435 -8.19 -8.71 -16.88
CA MET A 435 -8.84 -9.62 -15.95
C MET A 435 -10.23 -9.98 -16.46
N ASN A 436 -10.60 -11.24 -16.33
CA ASN A 436 -11.95 -11.74 -16.58
C ASN A 436 -12.33 -12.77 -15.50
N ILE A 437 -13.44 -12.56 -14.80
CA ILE A 437 -13.87 -13.40 -13.68
C ILE A 437 -15.36 -13.68 -13.76
N GLN A 438 -15.74 -14.92 -13.50
CA GLN A 438 -17.14 -15.36 -13.49
C GLN A 438 -17.58 -15.74 -12.08
N THR A 439 -18.69 -15.15 -11.63
CA THR A 439 -19.37 -15.54 -10.40
C THR A 439 -20.52 -16.51 -10.66
N GLU A 440 -20.86 -17.27 -9.63
CA GLU A 440 -22.01 -18.18 -9.63
C GLU A 440 -23.35 -17.42 -9.67
N ARG A 441 -24.40 -18.11 -10.12
CA ARG A 441 -25.80 -17.68 -10.00
C ARG A 441 -26.38 -18.30 -8.73
N LEU A 442 -26.86 -17.48 -7.80
CA LEU A 442 -27.58 -17.94 -6.61
C LEU A 442 -29.07 -17.59 -6.77
N ALA A 443 -29.86 -18.53 -7.27
CA ALA A 443 -31.28 -18.31 -7.56
C ALA A 443 -32.08 -17.92 -6.31
N ASP A 444 -31.82 -18.59 -5.18
CA ASP A 444 -32.54 -18.37 -3.92
C ASP A 444 -32.27 -16.99 -3.31
N ALA A 445 -31.10 -16.40 -3.61
CA ALA A 445 -30.73 -15.05 -3.19
C ALA A 445 -31.03 -13.98 -4.26
N GLY A 446 -31.64 -14.35 -5.39
CA GLY A 446 -31.91 -13.44 -6.51
C GLY A 446 -30.64 -12.92 -7.21
N VAL A 447 -29.51 -13.61 -7.06
CA VAL A 447 -28.20 -13.21 -7.62
C VAL A 447 -27.99 -13.87 -8.97
N ALA A 448 -27.80 -13.05 -10.01
CA ALA A 448 -27.45 -13.52 -11.35
C ALA A 448 -25.95 -13.83 -11.46
N GLY A 449 -25.60 -14.89 -12.19
CA GLY A 449 -24.22 -15.18 -12.57
C GLY A 449 -23.66 -14.01 -13.39
N THR A 450 -22.53 -13.46 -12.96
CA THR A 450 -22.01 -12.20 -13.49
C THR A 450 -20.56 -12.37 -13.94
N ASN A 451 -20.24 -11.84 -15.13
CA ASN A 451 -18.88 -11.72 -15.63
C ASN A 451 -18.35 -10.30 -15.35
N PHE A 452 -17.14 -10.24 -14.81
CA PHE A 452 -16.39 -9.02 -14.54
C PHE A 452 -15.18 -8.99 -15.45
N SER A 453 -15.07 -7.96 -16.28
CA SER A 453 -13.91 -7.73 -17.16
C SER A 453 -13.23 -6.42 -16.83
N VAL A 454 -11.90 -6.41 -16.82
CA VAL A 454 -11.09 -5.20 -16.59
C VAL A 454 -9.93 -5.18 -17.57
N LEU A 455 -9.70 -4.03 -18.20
CA LEU A 455 -8.55 -3.74 -19.03
C LEU A 455 -7.87 -2.47 -18.50
N ARG A 456 -6.55 -2.53 -18.35
CA ARG A 456 -5.71 -1.43 -17.93
C ARG A 456 -4.47 -1.39 -18.81
N ILE A 457 -4.20 -0.22 -19.38
CA ILE A 457 -2.98 0.04 -20.13
C ILE A 457 -2.41 1.35 -19.59
N LYS A 458 -1.13 1.35 -19.23
CA LYS A 458 -0.45 2.53 -18.73
C LYS A 458 0.93 2.62 -19.38
N ARG A 459 1.28 3.78 -19.90
CA ARG A 459 2.57 4.07 -20.52
C ARG A 459 3.42 4.92 -19.57
N ASP A 460 4.64 4.48 -19.36
CA ASP A 460 5.63 5.26 -18.64
C ASP A 460 6.17 6.40 -19.52
N LEU A 461 6.21 7.62 -18.97
CA LEU A 461 6.72 8.83 -19.60
C LEU A 461 7.78 9.49 -18.72
N LEU A 462 8.84 10.04 -19.30
CA LEU A 462 9.95 10.67 -18.57
C LEU A 462 10.52 9.72 -17.49
N ARG A 463 11.13 10.24 -16.42
CA ARG A 463 11.71 9.41 -15.35
C ARG A 463 10.67 8.85 -14.38
N ARG A 464 9.62 9.62 -14.08
CA ARG A 464 8.70 9.38 -12.95
C ARG A 464 7.22 9.71 -13.25
N SER A 465 6.88 9.82 -14.54
CA SER A 465 5.52 10.19 -15.00
C SER A 465 4.86 9.05 -15.77
N SER A 466 3.54 9.05 -15.86
CA SER A 466 2.79 8.03 -16.59
C SER A 466 1.44 8.55 -17.07
N VAL A 467 0.94 7.97 -18.15
CA VAL A 467 -0.43 8.17 -18.65
C VAL A 467 -1.07 6.81 -18.86
N GLY A 468 -2.37 6.69 -18.64
CA GLY A 468 -3.04 5.42 -18.81
C GLY A 468 -4.53 5.53 -19.10
N MET A 469 -5.11 4.38 -19.43
CA MET A 469 -6.54 4.17 -19.59
C MET A 469 -6.99 2.93 -18.84
N ILE A 470 -8.22 2.94 -18.34
CA ILE A 470 -8.88 1.78 -17.73
C ILE A 470 -10.27 1.61 -18.33
N ALA A 471 -10.69 0.37 -18.50
CA ALA A 471 -12.06 0.01 -18.82
C ALA A 471 -12.52 -1.15 -17.92
N THR A 472 -13.74 -1.06 -17.40
CA THR A 472 -14.37 -2.12 -16.62
C THR A 472 -15.74 -2.44 -17.19
N ASN A 473 -16.12 -3.71 -17.17
CA ASN A 473 -17.43 -4.19 -17.57
C ASN A 473 -17.97 -5.19 -16.54
N ARG A 474 -19.20 -4.96 -16.09
CA ARG A 474 -20.02 -5.91 -15.32
C ARG A 474 -21.16 -6.34 -16.23
N SER A 475 -21.25 -7.63 -16.55
CA SER A 475 -22.22 -8.13 -17.54
C SER A 475 -23.68 -8.01 -17.09
N VAL A 476 -23.93 -7.98 -15.79
CA VAL A 476 -25.26 -7.80 -15.19
C VAL A 476 -25.22 -6.62 -14.24
N SER A 477 -25.92 -5.56 -14.60
CA SER A 477 -26.03 -4.31 -13.83
C SER A 477 -26.79 -4.51 -12.52
N LEU A 478 -26.42 -3.76 -11.49
CA LEU A 478 -27.14 -3.72 -10.21
C LEU A 478 -28.35 -2.78 -10.26
N ALA A 479 -28.36 -1.82 -11.19
CA ALA A 479 -29.42 -0.82 -11.32
C ALA A 479 -30.61 -1.27 -12.19
N GLY A 480 -30.51 -2.40 -12.91
CA GLY A 480 -31.55 -2.88 -13.83
C GLY A 480 -30.99 -3.76 -14.94
N ASP A 481 -31.78 -3.95 -16.01
CA ASP A 481 -31.38 -4.80 -17.13
C ASP A 481 -30.16 -4.27 -17.89
N GLY A 482 -29.32 -5.20 -18.35
CA GLY A 482 -28.12 -4.92 -19.15
C GLY A 482 -26.83 -4.91 -18.33
N ALA A 483 -25.80 -4.26 -18.87
CA ALA A 483 -24.46 -4.22 -18.30
C ALA A 483 -24.14 -2.84 -17.69
N ASN A 484 -23.15 -2.81 -16.80
CA ASN A 484 -22.51 -1.58 -16.34
C ASN A 484 -21.08 -1.50 -16.89
N GLN A 485 -20.74 -0.37 -17.50
CA GLN A 485 -19.43 -0.13 -18.09
C GLN A 485 -18.84 1.16 -17.53
N ALA A 486 -17.54 1.17 -17.27
CA ALA A 486 -16.81 2.39 -16.94
C ALA A 486 -15.55 2.47 -17.80
N ILE A 487 -15.24 3.68 -18.28
CA ILE A 487 -13.99 3.97 -18.99
C ILE A 487 -13.37 5.22 -18.37
N GLY A 488 -12.05 5.23 -18.25
CA GLY A 488 -11.33 6.40 -17.76
C GLY A 488 -9.93 6.52 -18.33
N ALA A 489 -9.42 7.73 -18.35
CA ALA A 489 -8.04 8.07 -18.66
C ALA A 489 -7.43 8.86 -17.50
N ASP A 490 -6.19 8.57 -17.17
CA ASP A 490 -5.46 9.19 -16.07
C ASP A 490 -4.02 9.58 -16.46
N ALA A 491 -3.51 10.59 -15.80
CA ALA A 491 -2.15 11.07 -15.96
C ALA A 491 -1.56 11.41 -14.58
N VAL A 492 -0.32 10.97 -14.36
CA VAL A 492 0.47 11.27 -13.17
C VAL A 492 1.80 11.82 -13.65
N PHE A 493 2.09 13.08 -13.35
CA PHE A 493 3.38 13.69 -13.66
C PHE A 493 4.13 14.01 -12.37
N SER A 494 5.36 13.55 -12.27
CA SER A 494 6.27 13.89 -11.18
C SER A 494 7.47 14.63 -11.76
N PHE A 495 7.64 15.89 -11.37
CA PHE A 495 8.73 16.77 -11.78
C PHE A 495 9.61 17.11 -10.57
N PHE A 496 10.92 17.15 -10.80
CA PHE A 496 11.90 17.38 -9.73
C PHE A 496 11.68 16.40 -8.56
N ASP A 497 12.10 16.76 -7.34
CA ASP A 497 11.93 15.90 -6.17
C ASP A 497 10.56 16.04 -5.47
N SER A 498 9.81 17.10 -5.77
CA SER A 498 8.68 17.51 -4.93
C SER A 498 7.46 18.03 -5.67
N VAL A 499 7.46 18.15 -7.00
CA VAL A 499 6.29 18.64 -7.77
C VAL A 499 5.57 17.47 -8.42
N ASN A 500 4.27 17.39 -8.17
CA ASN A 500 3.44 16.26 -8.50
C ASN A 500 2.09 16.75 -9.06
N LEU A 501 1.66 16.19 -10.19
CA LEU A 501 0.36 16.47 -10.82
C LEU A 501 -0.38 15.16 -11.05
N LEU A 502 -1.65 15.12 -10.68
CA LEU A 502 -2.58 14.04 -10.99
C LEU A 502 -3.75 14.63 -11.76
N GLY A 503 -4.15 13.96 -12.84
CA GLY A 503 -5.41 14.23 -13.52
C GLY A 503 -6.10 12.93 -13.88
N TYR A 504 -7.43 12.90 -13.81
CA TYR A 504 -8.20 11.86 -14.49
C TYR A 504 -9.53 12.39 -15.01
N TYR A 505 -10.06 11.68 -16.00
CA TYR A 505 -11.44 11.80 -16.46
C TYR A 505 -12.00 10.39 -16.65
N ALA A 506 -13.22 10.15 -16.15
CA ALA A 506 -13.91 8.88 -16.26
C ALA A 506 -15.40 9.07 -16.54
N ARG A 507 -16.00 8.07 -17.19
CA ARG A 507 -17.42 8.03 -17.52
C ARG A 507 -17.98 6.63 -17.30
N THR A 508 -19.22 6.55 -16.85
CA THR A 508 -19.95 5.28 -16.69
C THR A 508 -21.13 5.20 -17.64
N ARG A 509 -21.49 3.99 -18.07
CA ARG A 509 -22.72 3.69 -18.79
C ARG A 509 -23.45 2.58 -18.05
N THR A 510 -24.66 2.89 -17.60
CA THR A 510 -25.53 1.95 -16.87
C THR A 510 -26.91 1.95 -17.54
N GLY A 511 -27.48 0.77 -17.75
CA GLY A 511 -28.85 0.64 -18.25
C GLY A 511 -29.83 1.47 -17.39
N GLY A 512 -30.69 2.27 -18.03
CA GLY A 512 -31.69 3.10 -17.35
C GLY A 512 -31.19 4.46 -16.82
N LEU A 513 -29.89 4.76 -16.85
CA LEU A 513 -29.35 6.06 -16.43
C LEU A 513 -28.79 6.83 -17.63
N THR A 514 -29.15 8.12 -17.75
CA THR A 514 -28.67 8.99 -18.85
C THR A 514 -28.22 10.36 -18.34
N GLY A 515 -27.13 10.88 -18.92
CA GLY A 515 -26.53 12.15 -18.56
C GLY A 515 -25.94 12.17 -17.14
N ARG A 516 -25.13 13.18 -16.82
CA ARG A 516 -24.50 13.36 -15.48
C ARG A 516 -23.75 12.11 -15.01
N ASP A 517 -23.06 11.45 -15.92
CA ASP A 517 -22.45 10.13 -15.78
C ASP A 517 -20.92 10.18 -15.78
N THR A 518 -20.33 11.33 -15.41
CA THR A 518 -18.88 11.58 -15.46
C THR A 518 -18.27 11.90 -14.10
N SER A 519 -16.96 11.72 -14.01
CA SER A 519 -16.14 12.16 -12.87
C SER A 519 -14.76 12.59 -13.37
N TYR A 520 -14.20 13.64 -12.78
CA TYR A 520 -12.83 14.05 -13.06
C TYR A 520 -12.15 14.59 -11.81
N GLN A 521 -10.83 14.49 -11.77
CA GLN A 521 -10.00 15.07 -10.73
C GLN A 521 -8.81 15.78 -11.33
N ALA A 522 -8.41 16.89 -10.73
CA ALA A 522 -7.14 17.55 -10.96
C ALA A 522 -6.51 17.89 -9.62
N ARG A 523 -5.30 17.38 -9.37
CA ARG A 523 -4.55 17.62 -8.13
C ARG A 523 -3.14 18.07 -8.44
N PHE A 524 -2.72 19.12 -7.76
CA PHE A 524 -1.35 19.61 -7.69
C PHE A 524 -0.83 19.43 -6.27
N ASP A 525 0.36 18.87 -6.15
CA ASP A 525 1.08 18.67 -4.90
C ASP A 525 2.51 19.19 -5.04
N TYR A 526 2.89 20.07 -4.12
CA TYR A 526 4.27 20.48 -3.89
C TYR A 526 4.67 20.01 -2.50
N GLY A 527 5.42 18.91 -2.44
CA GLY A 527 5.74 18.17 -1.20
C GLY A 527 7.18 18.32 -0.72
N ALA A 528 7.76 19.53 -0.70
CA ALA A 528 9.12 19.73 -0.22
C ALA A 528 9.22 19.59 1.32
N ASP A 529 10.42 19.39 1.87
CA ASP A 529 10.59 19.15 3.32
C ASP A 529 10.07 20.29 4.18
N ARG A 530 10.45 21.55 3.86
CA ARG A 530 10.11 22.73 4.65
C ARG A 530 8.74 23.34 4.33
N TYR A 531 8.34 23.31 3.07
CA TYR A 531 7.07 23.88 2.60
C TYR A 531 6.28 22.82 1.85
N GLY A 532 4.99 22.74 2.14
CA GLY A 532 4.05 21.90 1.41
C GLY A 532 2.88 22.73 0.89
N PHE A 533 2.39 22.41 -0.30
CA PHE A 533 1.15 22.97 -0.82
C PHE A 533 0.40 21.92 -1.62
N GLU A 534 -0.91 21.83 -1.41
CA GLU A 534 -1.78 20.93 -2.16
C GLU A 534 -3.03 21.69 -2.62
N LEU A 535 -3.40 21.48 -3.88
CA LEU A 535 -4.66 21.90 -4.46
C LEU A 535 -5.29 20.70 -5.13
N ASP A 536 -6.51 20.33 -4.74
CA ASP A 536 -7.24 19.21 -5.31
C ASP A 536 -8.66 19.63 -5.65
N HIS A 537 -9.09 19.31 -6.87
CA HIS A 537 -10.45 19.53 -7.34
C HIS A 537 -11.02 18.25 -7.94
N LEU A 538 -12.19 17.83 -7.46
CA LEU A 538 -12.84 16.58 -7.80
C LEU A 538 -14.32 16.82 -8.10
N LEU A 539 -14.81 16.31 -9.23
CA LEU A 539 -16.22 16.21 -9.57
C LEU A 539 -16.64 14.75 -9.61
N VAL A 540 -17.78 14.44 -8.99
CA VAL A 540 -18.52 13.19 -9.19
C VAL A 540 -19.97 13.54 -9.47
N GLU A 541 -20.45 13.26 -10.66
CA GLU A 541 -21.84 13.53 -11.03
C GLU A 541 -22.80 12.45 -10.49
N ASP A 542 -24.08 12.80 -10.43
CA ASP A 542 -25.17 12.02 -9.82
C ASP A 542 -25.33 10.59 -10.38
N ASN A 543 -25.18 10.43 -11.70
CA ASN A 543 -25.31 9.14 -12.37
C ASN A 543 -23.95 8.45 -12.62
N PHE A 544 -22.85 8.98 -12.07
CA PHE A 544 -21.55 8.31 -12.15
C PHE A 544 -21.51 7.09 -11.24
N ARG A 545 -21.70 5.88 -11.80
CA ARG A 545 -21.85 4.62 -11.04
C ARG A 545 -20.97 3.50 -11.59
N PRO A 546 -19.69 3.42 -11.21
CA PRO A 546 -18.84 2.28 -11.55
C PRO A 546 -19.18 1.09 -10.63
N GLU A 547 -19.91 0.09 -11.13
CA GLU A 547 -20.41 -1.00 -10.28
C GLU A 547 -19.33 -2.02 -9.89
N VAL A 548 -18.29 -2.16 -10.72
CA VAL A 548 -17.05 -2.91 -10.37
C VAL A 548 -16.14 -2.10 -9.43
N GLY A 549 -16.36 -0.79 -9.36
CA GLY A 549 -15.57 0.17 -8.58
C GLY A 549 -16.10 0.41 -7.17
N PHE A 550 -15.78 1.56 -6.59
CA PHE A 550 -16.33 2.04 -5.33
C PHE A 550 -16.51 3.56 -5.39
N VAL A 551 -17.74 4.02 -5.13
CA VAL A 551 -18.08 5.43 -4.97
C VAL A 551 -18.65 5.59 -3.57
N ARG A 552 -18.09 6.54 -2.81
CA ARG A 552 -18.52 6.84 -1.44
C ARG A 552 -19.68 7.83 -1.40
N ARG A 553 -19.60 8.87 -2.24
CA ARG A 553 -20.53 9.99 -2.34
C ARG A 553 -20.79 10.25 -3.82
N ASP A 554 -22.03 10.53 -4.17
CA ASP A 554 -22.47 10.96 -5.50
C ASP A 554 -22.81 12.45 -5.49
N ASN A 555 -23.02 13.00 -6.69
CA ASN A 555 -23.51 14.37 -6.93
C ASN A 555 -22.76 15.48 -6.15
N PHE A 556 -21.42 15.50 -6.21
CA PHE A 556 -20.64 16.52 -5.52
C PHE A 556 -19.44 17.05 -6.33
N ARG A 557 -19.02 18.27 -5.97
CA ARG A 557 -17.81 18.97 -6.39
C ARG A 557 -17.02 19.33 -5.16
N ARG A 558 -15.81 18.81 -5.02
CA ARG A 558 -14.90 19.13 -3.92
C ARG A 558 -13.75 19.98 -4.41
N THR A 559 -13.44 21.05 -3.68
CA THR A 559 -12.17 21.76 -3.79
C THR A 559 -11.48 21.72 -2.43
N SER A 560 -10.24 21.25 -2.40
CA SER A 560 -9.39 21.15 -1.21
C SER A 560 -8.10 21.92 -1.40
N VAL A 561 -7.70 22.71 -0.41
CA VAL A 561 -6.43 23.47 -0.42
C VAL A 561 -5.70 23.30 0.91
N SER A 562 -4.41 23.00 0.91
CA SER A 562 -3.56 23.13 2.09
C SER A 562 -2.25 23.83 1.84
N GLY A 563 -1.76 24.45 2.90
CA GLY A 563 -0.38 24.87 3.04
C GLY A 563 0.23 24.26 4.30
N ARG A 564 1.48 23.81 4.20
CA ARG A 564 2.30 23.29 5.29
C ARG A 564 3.59 24.10 5.41
N PHE A 565 3.98 24.40 6.64
CA PHE A 565 5.29 24.90 7.00
C PHE A 565 5.88 24.02 8.09
N SER A 566 7.02 23.38 7.84
CA SER A 566 7.61 22.43 8.78
C SER A 566 9.13 22.58 8.98
N PRO A 567 9.55 23.60 9.76
CA PRO A 567 10.96 23.84 10.05
C PRO A 567 11.57 22.80 11.00
N ARG A 568 12.89 22.58 10.88
CA ARG A 568 13.70 21.76 11.79
C ARG A 568 14.63 22.70 12.56
N PRO A 569 14.27 23.14 13.78
CA PRO A 569 15.05 24.13 14.52
C PRO A 569 16.34 23.51 15.07
N ALA A 570 17.51 24.01 14.66
CA ALA A 570 18.79 23.55 15.23
C ALA A 570 19.04 24.07 16.67
N THR A 571 18.30 25.09 17.12
CA THR A 571 18.50 25.74 18.42
C THR A 571 17.75 25.07 19.57
N ILE A 572 16.88 24.10 19.30
CA ILE A 572 16.07 23.40 20.32
C ILE A 572 16.45 21.92 20.26
N GLU A 573 17.40 21.52 21.10
CA GLU A 573 18.00 20.18 21.05
C GLU A 573 16.98 19.04 21.14
N ALA A 574 15.88 19.22 21.87
CA ALA A 574 14.86 18.18 22.01
C ALA A 574 13.90 18.05 20.81
N VAL A 575 13.86 19.05 19.92
CA VAL A 575 12.86 19.14 18.83
C VAL A 575 13.50 18.81 17.49
N ARG A 576 12.99 17.74 16.87
CA ARG A 576 13.39 17.29 15.55
C ARG A 576 12.74 18.10 14.44
N GLN A 577 11.45 18.40 14.57
CA GLN A 577 10.69 19.14 13.56
C GLN A 577 9.41 19.73 14.15
N PHE A 578 9.08 20.96 13.75
CA PHE A 578 7.71 21.48 13.87
C PHE A 578 6.97 21.27 12.55
N VAL A 579 5.66 21.05 12.61
CA VAL A 579 4.78 20.96 11.44
C VAL A 579 3.54 21.79 11.71
N LEU A 580 3.36 22.86 10.96
CA LEU A 580 2.15 23.68 10.93
C LEU A 580 1.44 23.46 9.60
N GLU A 581 0.17 23.09 9.62
CA GLU A 581 -0.62 22.87 8.41
C GLU A 581 -2.01 23.49 8.54
N GLY A 582 -2.39 24.27 7.54
CA GLY A 582 -3.75 24.75 7.35
C GLY A 582 -4.41 24.01 6.18
N SER A 583 -5.67 23.61 6.33
CA SER A 583 -6.46 23.00 5.26
C SER A 583 -7.85 23.60 5.15
N PHE A 584 -8.40 23.58 3.94
CA PHE A 584 -9.75 23.99 3.65
C PHE A 584 -10.37 23.06 2.61
N ASP A 585 -11.45 22.38 2.99
CA ASP A 585 -12.27 21.53 2.13
C ASP A 585 -13.63 22.17 1.90
N TYR A 586 -14.08 22.17 0.65
CA TYR A 586 -15.33 22.80 0.22
C TYR A 586 -16.09 21.90 -0.75
N PHE A 587 -17.27 21.45 -0.36
CA PHE A 587 -18.13 20.56 -1.13
C PHE A 587 -19.40 21.27 -1.55
N LEU A 588 -19.61 21.33 -2.86
CA LEU A 588 -20.86 21.76 -3.47
C LEU A 588 -21.57 20.56 -4.09
N THR A 589 -22.88 20.65 -4.24
CA THR A 589 -23.61 19.72 -5.09
C THR A 589 -23.18 19.89 -6.54
N ALA A 590 -23.05 18.78 -7.27
CA ALA A 590 -22.58 18.85 -8.66
C ALA A 590 -23.62 19.48 -9.60
N ASP A 591 -24.91 19.28 -9.32
CA ASP A 591 -26.03 19.74 -10.14
C ASP A 591 -26.45 21.20 -9.89
N SER A 592 -26.51 21.61 -8.62
CA SER A 592 -27.12 22.85 -8.17
C SER A 592 -26.12 23.84 -7.57
N GLY A 593 -24.89 23.42 -7.31
CA GLY A 593 -23.85 24.27 -6.71
C GLY A 593 -24.14 24.69 -5.26
N SER A 594 -25.03 23.99 -4.57
CA SER A 594 -25.40 24.27 -3.18
C SER A 594 -24.33 23.76 -2.23
N LEU A 595 -24.02 24.54 -1.18
CA LEU A 595 -23.02 24.15 -0.19
C LEU A 595 -23.49 22.98 0.68
N GLU A 596 -22.75 21.88 0.65
CA GLU A 596 -23.03 20.71 1.47
C GLU A 596 -22.09 20.60 2.67
N THR A 597 -20.79 20.70 2.43
CA THR A 597 -19.77 20.55 3.48
C THR A 597 -18.72 21.64 3.32
N ARG A 598 -18.33 22.28 4.42
CA ARG A 598 -17.13 23.12 4.48
C ARG A 598 -16.36 22.75 5.73
N GLN A 599 -15.06 22.51 5.60
CA GLN A 599 -14.21 22.24 6.74
C GLN A 599 -12.91 23.04 6.62
N ALA A 600 -12.62 23.86 7.63
CA ALA A 600 -11.32 24.49 7.81
C ALA A 600 -10.60 23.81 8.97
N GLN A 601 -9.33 23.44 8.79
CA GLN A 601 -8.51 22.90 9.88
C GLN A 601 -7.20 23.66 10.01
N LEU A 602 -6.74 23.81 11.25
CA LEU A 602 -5.40 24.24 11.57
C LEU A 602 -4.78 23.22 12.51
N ALA A 603 -3.63 22.67 12.13
CA ALA A 603 -2.91 21.67 12.89
C ALA A 603 -1.47 22.13 13.17
N PHE A 604 -1.01 21.92 14.40
CA PHE A 604 0.37 22.09 14.80
C PHE A 604 0.86 20.79 15.44
N GLN A 605 2.03 20.32 15.05
CA GLN A 605 2.67 19.15 15.64
C GLN A 605 4.15 19.44 15.90
N THR A 606 4.65 18.92 17.03
CA THR A 606 6.07 18.82 17.32
C THR A 606 6.47 17.35 17.24
N GLU A 607 7.51 17.06 16.45
CA GLU A 607 8.25 15.80 16.48
C GLU A 607 9.52 16.04 17.30
N PHE A 608 9.77 15.15 18.27
CA PHE A 608 10.92 15.21 19.15
C PHE A 608 12.05 14.29 18.64
N GLU A 609 13.26 14.49 19.17
CA GLU A 609 14.43 13.66 18.88
C GLU A 609 14.22 12.17 19.16
N ASN A 610 13.48 11.89 20.24
CA ASN A 610 13.10 10.55 20.67
C ASN A 610 11.90 9.99 19.88
N SER A 611 11.58 10.56 18.72
CA SER A 611 10.46 10.20 17.84
C SER A 611 9.06 10.33 18.44
N ASP A 612 8.91 10.80 19.69
CA ASP A 612 7.60 11.16 20.23
C ASP A 612 7.01 12.32 19.43
N GLN A 613 5.67 12.40 19.41
CA GLN A 613 4.97 13.46 18.72
C GLN A 613 3.83 14.01 19.55
N VAL A 614 3.74 15.33 19.62
CA VAL A 614 2.63 16.04 20.27
C VAL A 614 1.98 16.94 19.25
N GLY A 615 0.67 16.79 19.06
CA GLY A 615 -0.10 17.54 18.09
C GLY A 615 -1.36 18.15 18.67
N VAL A 616 -1.74 19.31 18.13
CA VAL A 616 -3.04 19.93 18.36
C VAL A 616 -3.65 20.27 17.01
N ARG A 617 -4.93 19.96 16.84
CA ARG A 617 -5.72 20.35 15.67
C ARG A 617 -7.00 21.02 16.12
N VAL A 618 -7.39 22.07 15.42
CA VAL A 618 -8.70 22.71 15.55
C VAL A 618 -9.39 22.65 14.20
N SER A 619 -10.69 22.33 14.21
CA SER A 619 -11.52 22.26 13.01
C SER A 619 -12.75 23.16 13.16
N ASP A 620 -13.10 23.94 12.13
CA ASP A 620 -14.41 24.58 11.95
C ASP A 620 -15.14 23.89 10.81
N SER A 621 -16.31 23.34 11.10
CA SER A 621 -17.08 22.54 10.16
C SER A 621 -18.48 23.11 9.96
N TYR A 622 -18.93 23.10 8.72
CA TYR A 622 -20.32 23.26 8.31
C TYR A 622 -20.75 21.98 7.57
N GLU A 623 -21.92 21.46 7.91
CA GLU A 623 -22.48 20.28 7.27
C GLU A 623 -23.98 20.45 7.06
N LEU A 624 -24.43 20.25 5.82
CA LEU A 624 -25.83 20.12 5.46
C LEU A 624 -26.21 18.63 5.45
N VAL A 625 -26.94 18.21 6.46
CA VAL A 625 -27.50 16.87 6.57
C VAL A 625 -28.82 16.85 5.79
N ARG A 626 -28.88 16.10 4.69
CA ARG A 626 -30.10 15.97 3.86
C ARG A 626 -31.08 14.95 4.40
N GLU A 627 -30.55 13.85 4.91
CA GLU A 627 -31.31 12.74 5.46
C GLU A 627 -30.83 12.47 6.89
N PRO A 628 -31.75 12.23 7.83
CA PRO A 628 -31.38 11.90 9.19
C PRO A 628 -30.45 10.69 9.25
N PHE A 629 -29.45 10.71 10.12
CA PHE A 629 -28.57 9.57 10.35
C PHE A 629 -28.34 9.36 11.84
N SER A 630 -27.96 8.13 12.21
CA SER A 630 -27.78 7.72 13.59
C SER A 630 -26.31 7.37 13.84
N PRO A 631 -25.57 8.15 14.66
CA PRO A 631 -24.20 7.81 15.04
C PRO A 631 -24.12 6.69 16.09
N GLY A 632 -25.27 6.22 16.61
CA GLY A 632 -25.37 5.18 17.62
C GLY A 632 -26.82 4.91 18.01
N ARG A 633 -27.09 3.73 18.59
CA ARG A 633 -28.45 3.30 18.98
C ARG A 633 -29.10 4.32 19.90
N GLY A 634 -30.32 4.76 19.57
CA GLY A 634 -31.10 5.73 20.35
C GLY A 634 -30.75 7.20 20.11
N VAL A 635 -29.83 7.52 19.20
CA VAL A 635 -29.50 8.89 18.80
C VAL A 635 -29.75 9.08 17.30
N SER A 636 -30.42 10.15 16.94
CA SER A 636 -30.68 10.52 15.54
C SER A 636 -30.35 12.00 15.35
N ILE A 637 -29.55 12.30 14.34
CA ILE A 637 -29.24 13.66 13.90
C ILE A 637 -30.21 13.98 12.77
N PRO A 638 -31.14 14.95 12.94
CA PRO A 638 -32.12 15.27 11.92
C PRO A 638 -31.49 15.99 10.72
N ALA A 639 -32.21 15.99 9.61
CA ALA A 639 -31.85 16.82 8.46
C ALA A 639 -31.80 18.30 8.86
N GLY A 640 -30.76 19.00 8.42
CA GLY A 640 -30.50 20.38 8.83
C GLY A 640 -29.09 20.85 8.51
N ALA A 641 -28.89 22.16 8.58
CA ALA A 641 -27.58 22.79 8.46
C ALA A 641 -26.96 22.95 9.85
N TYR A 642 -25.75 22.42 10.03
CA TYR A 642 -25.03 22.43 11.29
C TYR A 642 -23.70 23.14 11.12
N ARG A 643 -23.35 23.97 12.10
CA ARG A 643 -22.01 24.53 12.23
C ARG A 643 -21.46 24.18 13.60
N PHE A 644 -20.24 23.69 13.64
CA PHE A 644 -19.59 23.29 14.89
C PHE A 644 -18.08 23.36 14.75
N SER A 645 -17.40 23.47 15.88
CA SER A 645 -15.95 23.45 15.93
C SER A 645 -15.47 22.50 17.01
N ASP A 646 -14.39 21.78 16.74
CA ASP A 646 -13.78 20.83 17.66
C ASP A 646 -12.27 20.99 17.71
N ALA A 647 -11.69 20.59 18.83
CA ALA A 647 -10.25 20.51 19.02
C ALA A 647 -9.85 19.08 19.34
N GLN A 648 -8.74 18.63 18.77
CA GLN A 648 -8.10 17.36 19.05
C GLN A 648 -6.67 17.58 19.53
N VAL A 649 -6.31 16.93 20.62
CA VAL A 649 -4.93 16.78 21.09
C VAL A 649 -4.48 15.35 20.82
N THR A 650 -3.28 15.20 20.27
CA THR A 650 -2.67 13.91 19.98
C THR A 650 -1.34 13.80 20.72
N TYR A 651 -1.11 12.64 21.33
CA TYR A 651 0.20 12.21 21.78
C TYR A 651 0.53 10.87 21.11
N ALA A 652 1.62 10.78 20.35
CA ALA A 652 2.09 9.52 19.77
C ALA A 652 3.48 9.18 20.35
N LEU A 653 3.59 7.97 20.89
CA LEU A 653 4.83 7.43 21.44
C LEU A 653 5.75 6.99 20.31
N GLY A 654 7.04 7.29 20.45
CA GLY A 654 8.09 6.85 19.55
C GLY A 654 8.17 5.30 19.49
N PRO A 655 8.42 4.71 18.32
CA PRO A 655 8.48 3.25 18.12
C PRO A 655 9.58 2.55 18.94
N GLN A 656 10.61 3.27 19.39
CA GLN A 656 11.67 2.77 20.26
C GLN A 656 11.24 2.56 21.72
N ARG A 657 10.04 3.01 22.11
CA ARG A 657 9.55 2.88 23.49
C ARG A 657 8.97 1.47 23.74
N PRO A 658 9.09 0.93 24.97
CA PRO A 658 8.48 -0.35 25.34
C PRO A 658 6.95 -0.38 25.20
N LEU A 659 6.32 0.77 25.44
CA LEU A 659 4.92 1.03 25.13
C LEU A 659 4.86 1.94 23.90
N GLN A 660 4.21 1.44 22.86
CA GLN A 660 3.92 2.19 21.65
C GLN A 660 2.43 2.47 21.58
N GLY A 661 2.05 3.55 20.89
CA GLY A 661 0.65 3.89 20.69
C GLY A 661 0.43 5.36 20.43
N ARG A 662 -0.81 5.67 20.06
CA ARG A 662 -1.29 7.01 19.84
C ARG A 662 -2.53 7.24 20.68
N VAL A 663 -2.52 8.30 21.46
CA VAL A 663 -3.66 8.78 22.24
C VAL A 663 -4.20 10.03 21.56
N ASP A 664 -5.49 10.03 21.25
CA ASP A 664 -6.22 11.16 20.68
C ASP A 664 -7.34 11.55 21.64
N VAL A 665 -7.38 12.82 22.05
CA VAL A 665 -8.45 13.39 22.87
C VAL A 665 -9.14 14.47 22.04
N THR A 666 -10.44 14.34 21.82
CA THR A 666 -11.24 15.30 21.04
C THR A 666 -12.34 15.89 21.91
N ALA A 667 -12.57 17.19 21.81
CA ALA A 667 -13.68 17.86 22.48
C ALA A 667 -14.17 19.07 21.66
N GLY A 668 -15.48 19.30 21.66
CA GLY A 668 -16.07 20.47 21.01
C GLY A 668 -17.52 20.25 20.59
N GLY A 669 -17.98 21.01 19.60
CA GLY A 669 -19.32 20.90 19.04
C GLY A 669 -19.48 19.70 18.10
N TYR A 670 -20.70 19.18 18.02
CA TYR A 670 -21.06 18.05 17.16
C TYR A 670 -22.55 18.11 16.78
N PHE A 671 -22.86 18.45 15.53
CA PHE A 671 -24.23 18.48 14.98
C PHE A 671 -25.29 19.14 15.90
N GLY A 672 -25.01 20.36 16.36
CA GLY A 672 -25.91 21.12 17.25
C GLY A 672 -25.79 20.78 18.74
N GLY A 673 -24.96 19.78 19.07
CA GLY A 673 -24.60 19.40 20.43
C GLY A 673 -23.10 19.43 20.67
N ALA A 674 -22.60 18.54 21.53
CA ALA A 674 -21.20 18.41 21.89
C ALA A 674 -20.70 16.96 21.77
N ILE A 675 -19.40 16.81 21.50
CA ILE A 675 -18.70 15.52 21.53
C ILE A 675 -17.49 15.61 22.43
N ARG A 676 -17.24 14.53 23.16
CA ARG A 676 -15.96 14.22 23.81
C ARG A 676 -15.55 12.83 23.39
N SER A 677 -14.30 12.65 23.00
CA SER A 677 -13.79 11.35 22.59
C SER A 677 -12.38 11.14 23.13
N ILE A 678 -12.11 9.90 23.55
CA ILE A 678 -10.76 9.42 23.85
C ILE A 678 -10.52 8.19 22.98
N GLY A 679 -9.52 8.26 22.12
CA GLY A 679 -9.05 7.16 21.29
C GLY A 679 -7.65 6.76 21.69
N ILE A 680 -7.42 5.46 21.87
CA ILE A 680 -6.09 4.85 21.92
C ILE A 680 -6.01 3.96 20.70
N SER A 681 -5.09 4.24 19.79
CA SER A 681 -4.91 3.47 18.56
C SER A 681 -3.45 3.05 18.41
N ARG A 682 -3.23 1.95 17.67
CA ARG A 682 -1.90 1.36 17.47
C ARG A 682 -1.17 1.09 18.80
N GLY A 683 -1.91 0.86 19.88
CA GLY A 683 -1.32 0.47 21.15
C GLY A 683 -0.54 -0.82 20.92
N ARG A 684 0.68 -0.90 21.44
CA ARG A 684 1.48 -2.11 21.42
C ARG A 684 2.38 -2.16 22.64
N MET A 685 2.36 -3.31 23.30
CA MET A 685 3.22 -3.65 24.41
C MET A 685 3.89 -4.97 24.08
N ASP A 686 5.21 -4.93 23.94
CA ASP A 686 6.04 -6.12 23.75
C ASP A 686 6.49 -6.59 25.13
N LEU A 687 5.90 -7.69 25.63
CA LEU A 687 6.36 -8.28 26.90
C LEU A 687 7.63 -9.13 26.68
N PHE A 688 7.72 -9.74 25.51
CA PHE A 688 8.87 -10.51 25.01
C PHE A 688 8.97 -10.29 23.48
N PRO A 689 10.14 -10.53 22.84
CA PRO A 689 10.29 -10.36 21.38
C PRO A 689 9.33 -11.20 20.53
N ASN A 690 8.77 -12.26 21.11
CA ASN A 690 7.81 -13.15 20.49
C ASN A 690 6.38 -13.02 21.03
N PHE A 691 6.10 -12.07 21.94
CA PHE A 691 4.76 -11.88 22.51
C PHE A 691 4.39 -10.40 22.62
N SER A 692 3.31 -10.03 21.94
CA SER A 692 2.80 -8.65 21.94
C SER A 692 1.30 -8.59 22.26
N VAL A 693 0.92 -7.52 22.95
CA VAL A 693 -0.47 -7.13 23.20
C VAL A 693 -0.72 -5.79 22.54
N GLU A 694 -1.73 -5.72 21.69
CA GLU A 694 -2.01 -4.58 20.84
C GLU A 694 -3.45 -4.06 21.09
N PRO A 695 -3.66 -3.19 22.10
CA PRO A 695 -4.97 -2.63 22.38
C PRO A 695 -5.30 -1.44 21.48
N SER A 696 -6.58 -1.33 21.15
CA SER A 696 -7.20 -0.21 20.46
C SER A 696 -8.53 0.09 21.15
N LEU A 697 -8.65 1.27 21.76
CA LEU A 697 -9.78 1.67 22.57
C LEU A 697 -10.39 2.95 22.00
N SER A 698 -11.72 3.05 21.99
CA SER A 698 -12.44 4.25 21.54
C SER A 698 -13.64 4.46 22.44
N PHE A 699 -13.64 5.60 23.13
CA PHE A 699 -14.72 6.03 24.02
C PHE A 699 -15.27 7.34 23.46
N ASN A 700 -16.57 7.39 23.21
CA ASN A 700 -17.24 8.54 22.60
C ASN A 700 -18.46 8.90 23.42
N TRP A 701 -18.51 10.14 23.89
CA TRP A 701 -19.65 10.73 24.59
C TRP A 701 -20.26 11.80 23.68
N ILE A 702 -21.53 11.59 23.31
CA ILE A 702 -22.28 12.47 22.41
C ILE A 702 -23.46 13.03 23.19
N GLU A 703 -23.54 14.36 23.25
CA GLU A 703 -24.62 15.10 23.89
C GLU A 703 -25.32 15.94 22.82
N LEU A 704 -26.57 15.60 22.48
CA LEU A 704 -27.41 16.37 21.56
C LEU A 704 -28.56 17.05 22.34
N PRO A 705 -29.22 18.08 21.78
CA PRO A 705 -30.33 18.77 22.45
C PRO A 705 -31.50 17.86 22.88
N HIS A 706 -31.67 16.71 22.23
CA HIS A 706 -32.81 15.81 22.43
C HIS A 706 -32.41 14.39 22.87
N ALA A 707 -31.10 14.09 22.97
CA ALA A 707 -30.62 12.75 23.30
C ALA A 707 -29.13 12.77 23.71
N SER A 708 -28.71 11.76 24.46
CA SER A 708 -27.30 11.50 24.77
C SER A 708 -26.95 10.06 24.45
N ALA A 709 -25.75 9.81 23.91
CA ALA A 709 -25.22 8.46 23.70
C ALA A 709 -23.78 8.34 24.19
N ARG A 710 -23.42 7.09 24.50
CA ARG A 710 -22.05 6.66 24.73
C ARG A 710 -21.74 5.44 23.88
N THR A 711 -20.62 5.48 23.17
CA THR A 711 -20.13 4.35 22.38
C THR A 711 -18.71 4.02 22.81
N ASP A 712 -18.56 2.78 23.31
CA ASP A 712 -17.31 2.20 23.76
C ASP A 712 -16.97 1.03 22.83
N LEU A 713 -15.82 1.11 22.18
CA LEU A 713 -15.23 0.04 21.39
C LEU A 713 -13.88 -0.30 21.99
N ALA A 714 -13.68 -1.57 22.34
CA ALA A 714 -12.39 -2.09 22.77
C ALA A 714 -12.01 -3.26 21.87
N VAL A 715 -10.87 -3.14 21.20
CA VAL A 715 -10.29 -4.18 20.34
C VAL A 715 -8.90 -4.48 20.87
N THR A 716 -8.64 -5.71 21.27
CA THR A 716 -7.32 -6.14 21.74
C THR A 716 -6.86 -7.32 20.93
N ARG A 717 -5.68 -7.20 20.34
CA ARG A 717 -5.00 -8.31 19.66
C ARG A 717 -3.85 -8.82 20.53
N VAL A 718 -3.69 -10.14 20.60
CA VAL A 718 -2.60 -10.82 21.29
C VAL A 718 -1.88 -11.67 20.26
N ASN A 719 -0.58 -11.50 20.11
CA ASN A 719 0.22 -12.27 19.16
C ASN A 719 1.30 -13.05 19.92
N TYR A 720 1.46 -14.33 19.58
CA TYR A 720 2.60 -15.15 20.01
C TYR A 720 3.27 -15.77 18.80
N THR A 721 4.57 -15.53 18.62
CA THR A 721 5.34 -15.95 17.44
C THR A 721 6.30 -17.08 17.82
N PHE A 722 6.05 -18.29 17.33
CA PHE A 722 6.94 -19.44 17.58
C PHE A 722 8.21 -19.36 16.72
N SER A 723 8.04 -18.93 15.48
CA SER A 723 9.10 -18.64 14.50
C SER A 723 8.59 -17.58 13.51
N PRO A 724 9.45 -16.96 12.68
CA PRO A 724 8.99 -16.02 11.67
C PRO A 724 7.88 -16.57 10.76
N ARG A 725 7.84 -17.89 10.57
CA ARG A 725 6.90 -18.64 9.72
C ARG A 725 5.75 -19.33 10.49
N MET A 726 5.70 -19.23 11.83
CA MET A 726 4.66 -19.85 12.65
C MET A 726 4.24 -18.94 13.81
N PHE A 727 2.98 -18.52 13.82
CA PHE A 727 2.46 -17.65 14.88
C PHE A 727 0.97 -17.86 15.16
N PHE A 728 0.60 -17.53 16.39
CA PHE A 728 -0.76 -17.44 16.88
C PHE A 728 -1.18 -15.97 17.05
N SER A 729 -2.41 -15.63 16.70
CA SER A 729 -3.04 -14.32 16.85
C SER A 729 -4.44 -14.50 17.42
N GLY A 730 -4.70 -13.96 18.61
CA GLY A 730 -6.03 -13.81 19.17
C GLY A 730 -6.52 -12.36 19.05
N LEU A 731 -7.78 -12.16 18.72
CA LEU A 731 -8.42 -10.86 18.61
C LEU A 731 -9.71 -10.90 19.44
N LEU A 732 -9.82 -10.00 20.41
CA LEU A 732 -11.01 -9.80 21.23
C LEU A 732 -11.59 -8.42 20.91
N GLN A 733 -12.89 -8.36 20.69
CA GLN A 733 -13.60 -7.12 20.38
C GLN A 733 -14.84 -6.99 21.26
N TYR A 734 -15.03 -5.83 21.86
CA TYR A 734 -16.22 -5.45 22.61
C TYR A 734 -16.82 -4.19 21.99
N ASN A 735 -18.12 -4.21 21.73
CA ASN A 735 -18.86 -3.08 21.17
C ASN A 735 -20.12 -2.80 22.00
N SER A 736 -20.16 -1.64 22.66
CA SER A 736 -21.29 -1.27 23.52
C SER A 736 -22.57 -0.91 22.75
N THR A 737 -22.48 -0.52 21.48
CA THR A 737 -23.66 -0.13 20.67
C THR A 737 -24.47 -1.33 20.23
N ASN A 738 -23.78 -2.42 19.87
CA ASN A 738 -24.42 -3.67 19.45
C ASN A 738 -24.56 -4.67 20.60
N HIS A 739 -23.99 -4.36 21.77
CA HIS A 739 -23.85 -5.29 22.89
C HIS A 739 -23.23 -6.61 22.45
N THR A 740 -22.12 -6.56 21.71
CA THR A 740 -21.47 -7.77 21.22
C THR A 740 -20.05 -7.91 21.76
N VAL A 741 -19.68 -9.15 22.07
CA VAL A 741 -18.28 -9.55 22.24
C VAL A 741 -17.93 -10.55 21.15
N GLY A 742 -16.91 -10.21 20.36
CA GLY A 742 -16.37 -11.06 19.30
C GLY A 742 -14.97 -11.56 19.66
N THR A 743 -14.70 -12.83 19.39
CA THR A 743 -13.37 -13.42 19.48
C THR A 743 -12.99 -14.05 18.14
N ASN A 744 -11.77 -13.81 17.68
CA ASN A 744 -11.16 -14.49 16.54
C ASN A 744 -9.77 -14.99 16.95
N LEU A 745 -9.56 -16.30 16.95
CA LEU A 745 -8.27 -16.93 17.23
C LEU A 745 -7.75 -17.55 15.93
N ARG A 746 -6.48 -17.31 15.61
CA ARG A 746 -5.86 -17.78 14.38
C ARG A 746 -4.46 -18.33 14.65
N LEU A 747 -4.21 -19.55 14.19
CA LEU A 747 -2.87 -20.09 13.99
C LEU A 747 -2.54 -20.02 12.49
N ARG A 748 -1.39 -19.46 12.13
CA ARG A 748 -0.81 -19.53 10.79
C ARG A 748 0.54 -20.23 10.87
N TRP A 749 0.74 -21.21 10.00
CA TRP A 749 2.01 -21.92 9.86
C TRP A 749 2.38 -22.11 8.40
N GLU A 750 3.47 -21.48 7.98
CA GLU A 750 4.14 -21.73 6.71
C GLU A 750 5.13 -22.90 6.91
N TYR A 751 4.65 -24.13 6.67
CA TYR A 751 5.40 -25.37 6.93
C TYR A 751 6.45 -25.69 5.84
N THR A 752 6.31 -25.07 4.68
CA THR A 752 7.29 -25.07 3.59
C THR A 752 7.08 -23.76 2.83
N PRO A 753 8.13 -23.12 2.27
CA PRO A 753 7.96 -21.83 1.62
C PRO A 753 6.79 -21.77 0.63
N GLY A 754 5.88 -20.83 0.86
CA GLY A 754 4.64 -20.63 0.08
C GLY A 754 3.54 -21.69 0.28
N SER A 755 3.70 -22.63 1.20
CA SER A 755 2.70 -23.65 1.59
C SER A 755 2.30 -23.46 3.05
N GLU A 756 1.00 -23.26 3.30
CA GLU A 756 0.51 -22.75 4.57
C GLU A 756 -0.65 -23.60 5.14
N LEU A 757 -0.70 -23.67 6.46
CA LEU A 757 -1.82 -24.15 7.27
C LEU A 757 -2.40 -22.98 8.08
N PHE A 758 -3.72 -22.83 8.02
CA PHE A 758 -4.49 -21.92 8.84
C PHE A 758 -5.48 -22.70 9.70
N VAL A 759 -5.56 -22.35 10.97
CA VAL A 759 -6.61 -22.81 11.88
C VAL A 759 -7.24 -21.59 12.50
N VAL A 760 -8.54 -21.41 12.30
CA VAL A 760 -9.30 -20.24 12.76
C VAL A 760 -10.48 -20.67 13.57
N TYR A 761 -10.64 -20.00 14.71
CA TYR A 761 -11.84 -20.05 15.53
C TYR A 761 -12.44 -18.65 15.63
N THR A 762 -13.73 -18.52 15.39
CA THR A 762 -14.47 -17.27 15.50
C THR A 762 -15.71 -17.49 16.33
N GLU A 763 -16.04 -16.52 17.17
CA GLU A 763 -17.26 -16.52 17.95
C GLU A 763 -17.73 -15.09 18.19
N GLU A 764 -19.01 -14.83 18.01
CA GLU A 764 -19.67 -13.60 18.42
C GLU A 764 -20.81 -13.93 19.38
N GLN A 765 -20.85 -13.23 20.52
CA GLN A 765 -21.88 -13.36 21.54
C GLN A 765 -22.59 -12.02 21.75
N ASN A 766 -23.88 -12.07 22.00
CA ASN A 766 -24.67 -10.97 22.53
C ASN A 766 -24.52 -10.92 24.06
N ILE A 767 -24.12 -9.76 24.56
CA ILE A 767 -23.89 -9.45 25.98
C ILE A 767 -24.91 -8.42 26.53
N GLU A 768 -25.98 -8.12 25.79
CA GLU A 768 -27.13 -7.36 26.27
C GLU A 768 -27.71 -7.91 27.61
N PRO A 769 -27.49 -9.19 28.01
CA PRO A 769 -27.99 -9.68 29.29
C PRO A 769 -26.92 -9.84 30.38
N LEU A 770 -26.08 -8.83 30.68
CA LEU A 770 -25.51 -8.68 32.04
C LEU A 770 -26.59 -8.25 33.07
N ARG A 771 -27.77 -8.89 33.01
CA ARG A 771 -28.75 -8.98 34.10
C ARG A 771 -28.36 -10.19 34.98
N PRO A 772 -28.78 -10.25 36.25
CA PRO A 772 -28.27 -11.23 37.22
C PRO A 772 -28.44 -12.71 36.83
N ASP A 773 -29.27 -13.04 35.83
CA ASP A 773 -29.77 -14.40 35.61
C ASP A 773 -29.58 -14.95 34.17
N ARG A 774 -28.68 -14.39 33.33
CA ARG A 774 -28.43 -14.91 31.97
C ARG A 774 -26.95 -14.91 31.58
N TYR A 775 -26.52 -16.00 30.94
CA TYR A 775 -25.21 -16.12 30.28
C TYR A 775 -25.23 -15.38 28.94
N ALA A 776 -24.07 -15.00 28.42
CA ALA A 776 -23.94 -14.42 27.08
C ALA A 776 -24.56 -15.34 26.02
N GLU A 777 -25.38 -14.77 25.11
CA GLU A 777 -26.11 -15.54 24.12
C GLU A 777 -25.27 -15.66 22.84
N LEU A 778 -24.99 -16.88 22.39
CA LEU A 778 -24.24 -17.10 21.14
C LEU A 778 -25.02 -16.49 19.96
N ARG A 779 -24.34 -15.75 19.08
CA ARG A 779 -24.88 -15.34 17.79
C ARG A 779 -24.32 -16.25 16.69
N ASN A 780 -23.00 -16.20 16.52
CA ASN A 780 -22.31 -16.89 15.44
C ASN A 780 -21.05 -17.57 15.98
N ARG A 781 -20.72 -18.75 15.46
CA ARG A 781 -19.47 -19.48 15.74
C ARG A 781 -18.97 -20.13 14.45
N GLY A 782 -17.67 -20.09 14.23
CA GLY A 782 -17.03 -20.77 13.11
C GLY A 782 -15.70 -21.37 13.52
N PHE A 783 -15.47 -22.63 13.14
CA PHE A 783 -14.15 -23.25 13.18
C PHE A 783 -13.76 -23.65 11.77
N VAL A 784 -12.60 -23.22 11.31
CA VAL A 784 -12.15 -23.40 9.92
C VAL A 784 -10.69 -23.84 9.92
N VAL A 785 -10.38 -24.83 9.10
CA VAL A 785 -9.03 -25.27 8.79
C VAL A 785 -8.81 -25.15 7.29
N LYS A 786 -7.75 -24.47 6.89
CA LYS A 786 -7.34 -24.34 5.48
C LYS A 786 -5.91 -24.79 5.32
N VAL A 787 -5.65 -25.59 4.29
CA VAL A 787 -4.31 -26.00 3.89
C VAL A 787 -4.06 -25.65 2.44
N THR A 788 -2.85 -25.19 2.14
CA THR A 788 -2.37 -24.89 0.79
C THR A 788 -1.05 -25.60 0.55
N ARG A 789 -0.75 -25.96 -0.69
CA ARG A 789 0.54 -26.52 -1.09
C ARG A 789 1.00 -25.87 -2.38
N LEU A 790 2.22 -25.33 -2.39
CA LEU A 790 2.82 -24.72 -3.57
C LEU A 790 3.73 -25.72 -4.30
N PHE A 791 3.52 -25.84 -5.61
CA PHE A 791 4.35 -26.59 -6.55
C PHE A 791 4.97 -25.61 -7.56
N ARG A 792 6.27 -25.76 -7.85
CA ARG A 792 7.05 -24.90 -8.76
C ARG A 792 8.00 -25.71 -9.61
#